data_AF-A0A0J9X5D8-F1
#
_entry.id   AF-A0A0J9X5D8-F1
#
_cell.length_a   1.000
_cell.length_b   1.000
_cell.length_c   1.000
_cell.angle_alpha   90.00
_cell.angle_beta   90.00
_cell.angle_gamma   90.00
#
_symmetry.space_group_name_H-M   'P 1'
#
loop_
_entity.id
_entity.type
_entity.pdbx_description
1 polymer ?
#
loop_
_entity_poly.entity_id
_entity_poly.type
_entity_poly.pdbx_seq_one_letter_code
_entity_poly.pdbx_strand_id
1 'polypeptide(L)'
;MSSKEATVFVIDVGPQMGVPHHDRTKSDLEAGLDFVYDVISNKIMSERKTDLVGVVAFNANETNNRFGQGYANIEVLNGISMFTLQMLQQLNQELVPTEVKSADIISAIVVAVDQIKVFCRQLKYIKNIYLLTNARHKPISDTSSDIDAIRSELLSSNINLKVIGIDFDDEVAGLTEPAPKDPVKAANEEKLRQLVSGMPQPGSIFANAQEAIDTLQLPTAKRVRPVRAFACKLTLGDPTTYQNVLSFDIESFPCVREASAPSASTYAVGSTNPDNLTSVNPGLQEVKRVTEYFYTQEEGDTKEVTVDPAEILPGYKFGAEIVVLSEEEQKVLTTDQENEQAGMQVIGFVKQSGIKRYSLLGNTNFVVGSKGSLEDSLAVGSLAATLAQEQSAAIVRYVTKDAAPVQMGALFPHQVLAEEEGDEPRGWVLVLVSLPFDQDVRRYRFPPLLNRSAMAGSRAMSEQTQKLLVPTEEMDDAMEQFIEDHDLMAADEGGYEYASPDQVFNPLIHRIKHVVKYCALHDATDVIPPILPALTKYLDQPPAQKRKRHGKFDELLGTTPVPPKKPATTKVVDDAAGGDANSKGKKATPRKALDESINLDNLLSGANAVSATDRVQIKQEPSADIPGVAPEDEAISSDDLGHDHNHNEQLLRITFAKLTANEGSAAAAPIVAANMVKIVKREPARLRGLALELVTTAFAAGEIPDPAVDAMADLLQTLETLQATIAGKKKKGFIDKRARLPVGPELSLKKRNNNPDLY
;
A
#
# COMPACT_ATOMS: atom_id res chain seq x y z
N MET A 1 0.10 -15.68 -23.82
CA MET A 1 -0.72 -16.88 -23.58
C MET A 1 -0.48 -17.36 -22.15
N SER A 2 -1.51 -17.33 -21.30
CA SER A 2 -1.48 -17.93 -19.95
C SER A 2 -1.25 -19.44 -20.07
N SER A 3 -0.49 -20.04 -19.16
CA SER A 3 -0.39 -21.49 -19.08
C SER A 3 -1.76 -22.07 -18.74
N LYS A 4 -2.26 -23.00 -19.56
CA LYS A 4 -3.47 -23.76 -19.22
C LYS A 4 -3.08 -24.96 -18.37
N GLU A 5 -3.85 -25.27 -17.35
CA GLU A 5 -3.57 -26.40 -16.45
C GLU A 5 -4.80 -27.31 -16.36
N ALA A 6 -4.56 -28.62 -16.48
CA ALA A 6 -5.57 -29.64 -16.26
C ALA A 6 -5.08 -30.54 -15.12
N THR A 7 -5.81 -30.57 -14.03
CA THR A 7 -5.47 -31.33 -12.82
C THR A 7 -6.54 -32.37 -12.56
N VAL A 8 -6.16 -33.63 -12.40
CA VAL A 8 -7.07 -34.71 -12.00
C VAL A 8 -6.67 -35.24 -10.64
N PHE A 9 -7.60 -35.24 -9.69
CA PHE A 9 -7.42 -35.88 -8.39
C PHE A 9 -7.93 -37.31 -8.46
N VAL A 10 -7.11 -38.25 -8.02
CA VAL A 10 -7.41 -39.68 -7.90
C VAL A 10 -7.41 -40.00 -6.41
N ILE A 11 -8.58 -40.27 -5.84
CA ILE A 11 -8.80 -40.35 -4.41
C ILE A 11 -9.22 -41.76 -4.03
N ASP A 12 -8.51 -42.35 -3.07
CA ASP A 12 -8.89 -43.63 -2.44
C ASP A 12 -10.05 -43.39 -1.47
N VAL A 13 -11.23 -43.95 -1.74
CA VAL A 13 -12.39 -43.89 -0.83
C VAL A 13 -12.67 -45.24 -0.17
N GLY A 14 -11.70 -46.16 -0.18
CA GLY A 14 -11.87 -47.48 0.42
C GLY A 14 -12.06 -47.44 1.95
N PRO A 15 -12.56 -48.53 2.56
CA PRO A 15 -12.86 -48.59 4.00
C PRO A 15 -11.62 -48.37 4.88
N GLN A 16 -10.43 -48.68 4.36
CA GLN A 16 -9.16 -48.46 5.06
C GLN A 16 -8.87 -46.97 5.26
N MET A 17 -9.39 -46.11 4.39
CA MET A 17 -9.25 -44.65 4.50
C MET A 17 -10.23 -44.08 5.54
N GLY A 18 -11.29 -44.80 5.89
CA GLY A 18 -12.24 -44.38 6.93
C GLY A 18 -11.73 -44.57 8.36
N VAL A 19 -10.55 -45.16 8.56
CA VAL A 19 -9.98 -45.44 9.88
C VAL A 19 -8.97 -44.36 10.27
N PRO A 20 -9.08 -43.75 11.47
CA PRO A 20 -8.05 -42.88 12.00
C PRO A 20 -6.84 -43.70 12.50
N HIS A 21 -5.62 -43.22 12.23
CA HIS A 21 -4.38 -43.82 12.69
C HIS A 21 -3.52 -42.82 13.49
N HIS A 22 -2.59 -43.34 14.32
CA HIS A 22 -1.57 -42.57 15.06
C HIS A 22 -2.13 -41.38 15.87
N ASP A 23 -3.11 -41.67 16.72
CA ASP A 23 -3.79 -40.72 17.64
C ASP A 23 -4.53 -39.56 16.96
N ARG A 24 -4.72 -39.59 15.64
CA ARG A 24 -5.54 -38.60 14.92
C ARG A 24 -7.03 -38.75 15.25
N THR A 25 -7.71 -37.62 15.42
CA THR A 25 -9.17 -37.58 15.62
C THR A 25 -9.94 -37.73 14.30
N LYS A 26 -9.35 -37.27 13.20
CA LYS A 26 -9.89 -37.38 11.84
C LYS A 26 -9.49 -38.70 11.20
N SER A 27 -10.35 -39.23 10.33
CA SER A 27 -10.02 -40.38 9.47
C SER A 27 -8.88 -40.07 8.50
N ASP A 28 -8.22 -41.11 7.98
CA ASP A 28 -7.21 -40.96 6.92
C ASP A 28 -7.78 -40.20 5.71
N LEU A 29 -9.00 -40.52 5.29
CA LEU A 29 -9.67 -39.84 4.18
C LEU A 29 -9.83 -38.35 4.46
N GLU A 30 -10.40 -37.98 5.61
CA GLU A 30 -10.60 -36.57 5.97
C GLU A 30 -9.28 -35.79 6.04
N ALA A 31 -8.21 -36.39 6.59
CA ALA A 31 -6.89 -35.77 6.62
C ALA A 31 -6.33 -35.56 5.21
N GLY A 32 -6.51 -36.53 4.30
CA GLY A 32 -6.11 -36.38 2.91
C GLY A 32 -6.98 -35.39 2.12
N LEU A 33 -8.28 -35.31 2.44
CA LEU A 33 -9.21 -34.39 1.80
C LEU A 33 -8.93 -32.94 2.17
N ASP A 34 -8.45 -32.65 3.39
CA ASP A 34 -7.97 -31.31 3.76
C ASP A 34 -6.95 -30.79 2.71
N PHE A 35 -5.99 -31.63 2.31
CA PHE A 35 -5.04 -31.30 1.24
C PHE A 35 -5.73 -31.07 -0.12
N VAL A 36 -6.60 -31.98 -0.54
CA VAL A 36 -7.29 -31.90 -1.84
C VAL A 36 -8.13 -30.63 -1.93
N TYR A 37 -8.92 -30.35 -0.90
CA TYR A 37 -9.76 -29.16 -0.82
C TYR A 37 -8.94 -27.88 -0.77
N ASP A 38 -7.77 -27.88 -0.11
CA ASP A 38 -6.90 -26.71 -0.14
C ASP A 38 -6.34 -26.42 -1.53
N VAL A 39 -5.91 -27.47 -2.27
CA VAL A 39 -5.42 -27.30 -3.65
C VAL A 39 -6.54 -26.84 -4.58
N ILE A 40 -7.72 -27.47 -4.51
CA ILE A 40 -8.87 -27.08 -5.33
C ILE A 40 -9.31 -25.65 -4.98
N SER A 41 -9.42 -25.31 -3.71
CA SER A 41 -9.79 -23.96 -3.28
C SER A 41 -8.78 -22.92 -3.73
N ASN A 42 -7.48 -23.20 -3.64
CA ASN A 42 -6.45 -22.30 -4.17
C ASN A 42 -6.60 -22.08 -5.69
N LYS A 43 -7.00 -23.11 -6.45
CA LYS A 43 -7.31 -22.99 -7.88
C LYS A 43 -8.55 -22.14 -8.13
N ILE A 44 -9.63 -22.31 -7.36
CA ILE A 44 -10.84 -21.47 -7.44
C ILE A 44 -10.49 -20.01 -7.15
N MET A 45 -9.78 -19.75 -6.04
CA MET A 45 -9.35 -18.41 -5.63
C MET A 45 -8.33 -17.77 -6.57
N SER A 46 -7.73 -18.54 -7.48
CA SER A 46 -6.83 -18.01 -8.51
C SER A 46 -7.59 -17.25 -9.61
N GLU A 47 -8.90 -17.48 -9.73
CA GLU A 47 -9.85 -16.96 -10.73
C GLU A 47 -9.45 -17.25 -12.19
N ARG A 48 -8.58 -18.25 -12.40
CA ARG A 48 -8.15 -18.64 -13.74
C ARG A 48 -9.14 -19.60 -14.37
N LYS A 49 -9.86 -19.13 -15.40
CA LYS A 49 -10.72 -19.99 -16.24
C LYS A 49 -9.97 -21.14 -16.93
N THR A 50 -8.64 -21.08 -16.95
CA THR A 50 -7.77 -22.07 -17.59
C THR A 50 -7.26 -23.15 -16.64
N ASP A 51 -7.57 -23.05 -15.34
CA ASP A 51 -7.18 -24.02 -14.33
C ASP A 51 -8.36 -24.95 -14.10
N LEU A 52 -8.28 -26.14 -14.69
CA LEU A 52 -9.39 -27.08 -14.75
C LEU A 52 -9.12 -28.26 -13.84
N VAL A 53 -10.16 -28.74 -13.18
CA VAL A 53 -10.10 -29.81 -12.19
C VAL A 53 -11.03 -30.94 -12.58
N GLY A 54 -10.55 -32.17 -12.53
CA GLY A 54 -11.35 -33.39 -12.53
C GLY A 54 -11.11 -34.19 -11.26
N VAL A 55 -12.10 -34.98 -10.84
CA VAL A 55 -12.01 -35.83 -9.65
C VAL A 55 -12.48 -37.23 -9.98
N VAL A 56 -11.65 -38.21 -9.60
CA VAL A 56 -11.87 -39.64 -9.77
C VAL A 56 -11.74 -40.29 -8.40
N ALA A 57 -12.76 -41.00 -7.97
CA ALA A 57 -12.75 -41.82 -6.77
C ALA A 57 -12.55 -43.29 -7.16
N PHE A 58 -11.66 -44.00 -6.46
CA PHE A 58 -11.50 -45.45 -6.62
C PHE A 58 -11.74 -46.15 -5.30
N ASN A 59 -12.17 -47.42 -5.39
CA ASN A 59 -12.91 -48.11 -4.33
C ASN A 59 -14.30 -47.50 -4.09
N ALA A 60 -14.93 -46.96 -5.13
CA ALA A 60 -16.29 -46.42 -5.04
C ALA A 60 -17.34 -47.55 -5.07
N ASN A 61 -18.55 -47.25 -4.57
CA ASN A 61 -19.69 -48.17 -4.64
C ASN A 61 -20.13 -48.41 -6.08
N GLU A 62 -20.10 -47.37 -6.90
CA GLU A 62 -20.48 -47.41 -8.30
C GLU A 62 -19.27 -47.49 -9.23
N THR A 63 -19.53 -47.83 -10.49
CA THR A 63 -18.51 -47.82 -11.55
C THR A 63 -18.99 -46.89 -12.64
N ASN A 64 -18.43 -45.68 -12.67
CA ASN A 64 -18.75 -44.67 -13.65
C ASN A 64 -17.46 -44.19 -14.33
N ASN A 65 -17.01 -44.97 -15.31
CA ASN A 65 -15.86 -44.64 -16.15
C ASN A 65 -16.06 -45.19 -17.57
N ARG A 66 -15.26 -44.71 -18.52
CA ARG A 66 -15.39 -45.07 -19.94
C ARG A 66 -15.03 -46.51 -20.27
N PHE A 67 -14.27 -47.18 -19.41
CA PHE A 67 -13.81 -48.55 -19.63
C PHE A 67 -14.78 -49.60 -19.04
N GLY A 68 -15.76 -49.17 -18.26
CA GLY A 68 -16.82 -50.02 -17.71
C GLY A 68 -16.30 -51.07 -16.73
N GLN A 69 -16.82 -52.29 -16.82
CA GLN A 69 -16.58 -53.38 -15.85
C GLN A 69 -15.12 -53.88 -15.81
N GLY A 70 -14.29 -53.56 -16.82
CA GLY A 70 -12.85 -53.85 -16.78
C GLY A 70 -12.09 -53.03 -15.74
N TYR A 71 -12.66 -51.90 -15.33
CA TYR A 71 -12.14 -50.97 -14.33
C TYR A 71 -13.21 -50.75 -13.26
N ALA A 72 -13.62 -51.85 -12.60
CA ALA A 72 -14.70 -51.84 -11.62
C ALA A 72 -14.35 -51.00 -10.38
N ASN A 73 -15.39 -50.40 -9.78
CA ASN A 73 -15.31 -49.60 -8.55
C ASN A 73 -14.44 -48.34 -8.67
N ILE A 74 -14.40 -47.78 -9.88
CA ILE A 74 -13.78 -46.49 -10.19
C ILE A 74 -14.85 -45.57 -10.79
N GLU A 75 -15.05 -44.43 -10.14
CA GLU A 75 -16.09 -43.46 -10.45
C GLU A 75 -15.46 -42.10 -10.75
N VAL A 76 -15.82 -41.52 -11.88
CA VAL A 76 -15.47 -40.14 -12.23
C VAL A 76 -16.57 -39.22 -11.68
N LEU A 77 -16.38 -38.73 -10.46
CA LEU A 77 -17.31 -37.83 -9.78
C LEU A 77 -17.50 -36.51 -10.56
N ASN A 78 -16.39 -35.94 -11.04
CA ASN A 78 -16.45 -34.75 -11.87
C ASN A 78 -15.44 -34.82 -13.02
N GLY A 79 -15.93 -34.60 -14.24
CA GLY A 79 -15.08 -34.44 -15.43
C GLY A 79 -14.26 -33.14 -15.37
N ILE A 80 -13.18 -33.08 -16.15
CA ILE A 80 -12.28 -31.91 -16.19
C ILE A 80 -13.07 -30.66 -16.60
N SER A 81 -13.25 -29.76 -15.64
CA SER A 81 -14.07 -28.56 -15.79
C SER A 81 -13.58 -27.43 -14.88
N MET A 82 -14.11 -26.22 -15.07
CA MET A 82 -13.85 -25.12 -14.15
C MET A 82 -14.64 -25.40 -12.87
N PHE A 83 -13.92 -25.51 -11.76
CA PHE A 83 -14.52 -25.86 -10.47
C PHE A 83 -15.10 -24.61 -9.79
N THR A 84 -16.25 -24.74 -9.15
CA THR A 84 -16.91 -23.67 -8.38
C THR A 84 -16.98 -24.02 -6.90
N LEU A 85 -17.26 -23.05 -6.02
CA LEU A 85 -17.45 -23.32 -4.59
C LEU A 85 -18.65 -24.24 -4.33
N GLN A 86 -19.73 -24.13 -5.12
CA GLN A 86 -20.87 -25.04 -5.02
C GLN A 86 -20.50 -26.48 -5.38
N MET A 87 -19.67 -26.68 -6.41
CA MET A 87 -19.15 -28.01 -6.76
C MET A 87 -18.24 -28.58 -5.67
N LEU A 88 -17.51 -27.72 -4.94
CA LEU A 88 -16.69 -28.12 -3.79
C LEU A 88 -17.55 -28.60 -2.62
N GLN A 89 -18.65 -27.91 -2.34
CA GLN A 89 -19.63 -28.34 -1.33
C GLN A 89 -20.26 -29.69 -1.70
N GLN A 90 -20.64 -29.88 -2.96
CA GLN A 90 -21.17 -31.15 -3.46
C GLN A 90 -20.14 -32.28 -3.35
N LEU A 91 -18.91 -32.02 -3.78
CA LEU A 91 -17.83 -33.00 -3.68
C LEU A 91 -17.58 -33.45 -2.24
N ASN A 92 -17.71 -32.53 -1.28
CA ASN A 92 -17.56 -32.85 0.14
C ASN A 92 -18.66 -33.79 0.69
N GLN A 93 -19.83 -33.79 0.06
CA GLN A 93 -20.92 -34.72 0.41
C GLN A 93 -20.75 -36.10 -0.25
N GLU A 94 -20.10 -36.15 -1.41
CA GLU A 94 -19.88 -37.39 -2.19
C GLU A 94 -18.67 -38.20 -1.73
N LEU A 95 -17.60 -37.55 -1.27
CA LEU A 95 -16.35 -38.20 -0.85
C LEU A 95 -16.44 -38.76 0.58
N VAL A 96 -17.12 -39.90 0.71
CA VAL A 96 -17.30 -40.63 1.98
C VAL A 96 -16.64 -42.01 1.88
N PRO A 97 -16.05 -42.56 2.97
CA PRO A 97 -15.50 -43.91 2.96
C PRO A 97 -16.57 -44.95 2.59
N THR A 98 -16.22 -45.87 1.71
CA THR A 98 -17.09 -46.97 1.29
C THR A 98 -16.69 -48.30 1.95
N GLU A 99 -17.46 -49.36 1.72
CA GLU A 99 -17.12 -50.72 2.17
C GLU A 99 -16.36 -51.53 1.11
N VAL A 100 -16.10 -50.96 -0.06
CA VAL A 100 -15.57 -51.66 -1.24
C VAL A 100 -14.04 -51.70 -1.23
N LYS A 101 -13.45 -52.86 -1.56
CA LYS A 101 -11.98 -53.09 -1.56
C LYS A 101 -11.42 -53.64 -2.89
N SER A 102 -12.18 -53.53 -3.97
CA SER A 102 -11.92 -54.25 -5.22
C SER A 102 -11.14 -53.47 -6.27
N ALA A 103 -11.02 -52.14 -6.17
CA ALA A 103 -10.36 -51.33 -7.18
C ALA A 103 -8.83 -51.33 -7.00
N ASP A 104 -8.12 -51.22 -8.11
CA ASP A 104 -6.67 -51.14 -8.17
C ASP A 104 -6.22 -49.69 -8.44
N ILE A 105 -5.20 -49.21 -7.73
CA ILE A 105 -4.65 -47.85 -7.87
C ILE A 105 -4.18 -47.59 -9.29
N ILE A 106 -3.49 -48.56 -9.88
CA ILE A 106 -2.89 -48.40 -11.20
C ILE A 106 -3.99 -48.23 -12.26
N SER A 107 -5.03 -49.04 -12.14
CA SER A 107 -6.26 -48.92 -12.92
C SER A 107 -6.91 -47.52 -12.78
N ALA A 108 -6.91 -46.94 -11.58
CA ALA A 108 -7.42 -45.57 -11.36
C ALA A 108 -6.55 -44.48 -12.01
N ILE A 109 -5.22 -44.64 -12.01
CA ILE A 109 -4.30 -43.75 -12.73
C ILE A 109 -4.58 -43.81 -14.24
N VAL A 110 -4.81 -44.99 -14.81
CA VAL A 110 -5.15 -45.16 -16.23
C VAL A 110 -6.45 -44.42 -16.58
N VAL A 111 -7.48 -44.50 -15.73
CA VAL A 111 -8.73 -43.74 -15.91
C VAL A 111 -8.46 -42.23 -15.90
N ALA A 112 -7.59 -41.74 -15.01
CA ALA A 112 -7.21 -40.33 -14.96
C ALA A 112 -6.41 -39.88 -16.20
N VAL A 113 -5.51 -40.72 -16.71
CA VAL A 113 -4.77 -40.47 -17.95
C VAL A 113 -5.73 -40.38 -19.14
N ASP A 114 -6.74 -41.26 -19.23
CA ASP A 114 -7.77 -41.18 -20.26
C ASP A 114 -8.57 -39.88 -20.19
N GLN A 115 -9.03 -39.48 -18.98
CA GLN A 115 -9.72 -38.20 -18.79
C GLN A 115 -8.91 -37.03 -19.36
N ILE A 116 -7.60 -36.96 -19.03
CA ILE A 116 -6.71 -35.92 -19.53
C ILE A 116 -6.54 -36.00 -21.05
N LYS A 117 -6.36 -37.19 -21.63
CA LYS A 117 -6.19 -37.37 -23.09
C LYS A 117 -7.44 -36.93 -23.86
N VAL A 118 -8.61 -37.33 -23.38
CA VAL A 118 -9.91 -37.04 -23.99
C VAL A 118 -10.23 -35.55 -23.94
N PHE A 119 -9.93 -34.92 -22.80
CA PHE A 119 -10.16 -33.51 -22.60
C PHE A 119 -9.16 -32.63 -23.35
N CYS A 120 -7.85 -32.86 -23.14
CA CYS A 120 -6.81 -32.02 -23.72
C CYS A 120 -6.68 -32.23 -25.24
N ARG A 121 -6.90 -33.45 -25.74
CA ARG A 121 -6.65 -33.83 -27.14
C ARG A 121 -5.24 -33.39 -27.58
N GLN A 122 -5.14 -32.43 -28.50
CA GLN A 122 -3.87 -31.85 -28.97
C GLN A 122 -3.55 -30.47 -28.35
N LEU A 123 -4.36 -30.00 -27.40
CA LEU A 123 -4.17 -28.70 -26.76
C LEU A 123 -3.00 -28.77 -25.76
N LYS A 124 -2.20 -27.70 -25.74
CA LYS A 124 -1.09 -27.54 -24.81
C LYS A 124 -1.61 -27.16 -23.41
N TYR A 125 -1.59 -28.13 -22.50
CA TYR A 125 -1.88 -27.98 -21.07
C TYR A 125 -0.68 -28.47 -20.25
N ILE A 126 -0.47 -27.87 -19.08
CA ILE A 126 0.28 -28.49 -17.99
C ILE A 126 -0.68 -29.52 -17.38
N LYS A 127 -0.30 -30.79 -17.39
CA LYS A 127 -1.16 -31.91 -17.01
C LYS A 127 -0.65 -32.49 -15.70
N ASN A 128 -1.47 -32.48 -14.66
CA ASN A 128 -1.11 -32.92 -13.33
C ASN A 128 -2.10 -33.99 -12.86
N ILE A 129 -1.61 -35.09 -12.31
CA ILE A 129 -2.41 -36.09 -11.60
C ILE A 129 -1.97 -36.08 -10.14
N TYR A 130 -2.92 -35.91 -9.22
CA TYR A 130 -2.70 -36.07 -7.79
C TYR A 130 -3.31 -37.40 -7.34
N LEU A 131 -2.50 -38.30 -6.80
CA LEU A 131 -2.97 -39.53 -6.19
C LEU A 131 -2.98 -39.37 -4.67
N LEU A 132 -4.13 -39.59 -4.03
CA LEU A 132 -4.29 -39.61 -2.58
C LEU A 132 -4.66 -41.02 -2.11
N THR A 133 -3.84 -41.62 -1.24
CA THR A 133 -4.08 -42.96 -0.67
C THR A 133 -3.27 -43.19 0.60
N ASN A 134 -3.70 -44.09 1.47
CA ASN A 134 -2.90 -44.63 2.57
C ASN A 134 -2.15 -45.93 2.19
N ALA A 135 -2.30 -46.39 0.93
CA ALA A 135 -1.71 -47.59 0.35
C ALA A 135 -1.98 -48.91 1.11
N ARG A 136 -2.94 -48.94 2.05
CA ARG A 136 -3.34 -50.11 2.84
C ARG A 136 -4.41 -50.99 2.16
N HIS A 137 -4.75 -50.65 0.92
CA HIS A 137 -5.64 -51.44 0.07
C HIS A 137 -4.96 -52.73 -0.44
N LYS A 138 -5.61 -53.45 -1.35
CA LYS A 138 -5.08 -54.68 -1.96
C LYS A 138 -3.63 -54.47 -2.49
N PRO A 139 -2.71 -55.44 -2.36
CA PRO A 139 -1.38 -55.33 -2.95
C PRO A 139 -1.50 -55.02 -4.44
N ILE A 140 -0.74 -54.04 -4.93
CA ILE A 140 -0.63 -53.73 -6.35
C ILE A 140 -0.12 -55.01 -7.03
N SER A 141 -0.99 -55.71 -7.75
CA SER A 141 -0.68 -57.03 -8.33
C SER A 141 0.23 -56.95 -9.55
N ASP A 142 0.49 -55.74 -10.01
CA ASP A 142 1.16 -55.48 -11.27
C ASP A 142 2.64 -55.82 -11.22
N THR A 143 3.08 -56.38 -12.35
CA THR A 143 4.47 -56.73 -12.63
C THR A 143 5.27 -55.44 -12.84
N SER A 144 6.59 -55.46 -12.62
CA SER A 144 7.44 -54.29 -12.88
C SER A 144 7.30 -53.74 -14.31
N SER A 145 6.96 -54.61 -15.28
CA SER A 145 6.68 -54.23 -16.67
C SER A 145 5.46 -53.31 -16.84
N ASP A 146 4.42 -53.48 -16.02
CA ASP A 146 3.18 -52.71 -16.16
C ASP A 146 3.36 -51.29 -15.59
N ILE A 147 4.12 -51.17 -14.51
CA ILE A 147 4.55 -49.89 -13.92
C ILE A 147 5.42 -49.11 -14.91
N ASP A 148 6.35 -49.78 -15.59
CA ASP A 148 7.22 -49.17 -16.60
C ASP A 148 6.43 -48.72 -17.85
N ALA A 149 5.41 -49.49 -18.26
CA ALA A 149 4.53 -49.13 -19.36
C ALA A 149 3.74 -47.85 -19.04
N ILE A 150 3.20 -47.74 -17.83
CA ILE A 150 2.44 -46.56 -17.38
C ILE A 150 3.35 -45.36 -17.20
N ARG A 151 4.56 -45.55 -16.68
CA ARG A 151 5.57 -44.48 -16.63
C ARG A 151 5.84 -43.94 -18.03
N SER A 152 6.04 -44.83 -19.01
CA SER A 152 6.25 -44.44 -20.41
C SER A 152 5.05 -43.70 -21.01
N GLU A 153 3.83 -44.07 -20.63
CA GLU A 153 2.60 -43.38 -21.04
C GLU A 153 2.47 -41.98 -20.43
N LEU A 154 2.82 -41.82 -19.14
CA LEU A 154 2.83 -40.52 -18.45
C LEU A 154 3.87 -39.58 -19.07
N LEU A 155 5.08 -40.09 -19.36
CA LEU A 155 6.16 -39.33 -20.00
C LEU A 155 5.80 -38.90 -21.43
N SER A 156 5.31 -39.84 -22.25
CA SER A 156 4.91 -39.53 -23.64
C SER A 156 3.73 -38.56 -23.70
N SER A 157 2.85 -38.57 -22.69
CA SER A 157 1.72 -37.65 -22.57
C SER A 157 2.08 -36.32 -21.91
N ASN A 158 3.31 -36.17 -21.41
CA ASN A 158 3.78 -35.03 -20.61
C ASN A 158 2.87 -34.73 -19.41
N ILE A 159 2.60 -35.76 -18.61
CA ILE A 159 1.76 -35.71 -17.40
C ILE A 159 2.67 -35.83 -16.18
N ASN A 160 2.52 -34.90 -15.24
CA ASN A 160 3.18 -34.94 -13.95
C ASN A 160 2.35 -35.76 -12.96
N LEU A 161 2.99 -36.69 -12.24
CA LEU A 161 2.35 -37.50 -11.22
C LEU A 161 2.80 -37.04 -9.83
N LYS A 162 1.84 -36.70 -8.97
CA LYS A 162 2.08 -36.28 -7.59
C LYS A 162 1.37 -37.27 -6.67
N VAL A 163 2.15 -38.04 -5.92
CA VAL A 163 1.63 -39.04 -4.98
C VAL A 163 1.69 -38.44 -3.59
N ILE A 164 0.51 -38.29 -2.98
CA ILE A 164 0.31 -37.78 -1.63
C ILE A 164 -0.15 -38.95 -0.77
N GLY A 165 0.75 -39.42 0.08
CA GLY A 165 0.52 -40.58 0.90
C GLY A 165 0.25 -40.25 2.36
N ILE A 166 -0.75 -40.91 2.95
CA ILE A 166 -1.04 -40.76 4.36
C ILE A 166 -0.09 -41.66 5.16
N ASP A 167 0.65 -41.04 6.07
CA ASP A 167 1.73 -41.66 6.86
C ASP A 167 2.78 -42.38 5.98
N PHE A 168 3.16 -41.81 4.84
CA PHE A 168 4.27 -42.34 4.04
C PHE A 168 5.61 -41.96 4.66
N ASP A 169 6.63 -42.79 4.43
CA ASP A 169 7.95 -42.52 4.99
C ASP A 169 8.67 -41.48 4.12
N ASP A 170 9.11 -40.40 4.75
CA ASP A 170 9.94 -39.38 4.13
C ASP A 170 11.25 -39.24 4.91
N GLU A 171 12.33 -39.74 4.31
CA GLU A 171 13.69 -39.68 4.88
C GLU A 171 14.23 -38.25 4.91
N VAL A 172 13.76 -37.37 4.01
CA VAL A 172 14.20 -35.97 3.91
C VAL A 172 13.51 -35.13 4.98
N ALA A 173 12.22 -35.36 5.21
CA ALA A 173 11.45 -34.69 6.26
C ALA A 173 11.61 -35.33 7.65
N GLY A 174 12.31 -36.47 7.75
CA GLY A 174 12.49 -37.21 9.01
C GLY A 174 11.19 -37.83 9.55
N LEU A 175 10.20 -38.02 8.69
CA LEU A 175 8.89 -38.57 9.01
C LEU A 175 8.88 -40.07 8.68
N THR A 176 9.06 -40.93 9.67
CA THR A 176 8.93 -42.39 9.51
C THR A 176 7.77 -42.92 10.33
N GLU A 177 6.95 -43.78 9.73
CA GLU A 177 5.84 -44.42 10.46
C GLU A 177 6.40 -45.31 11.59
N PRO A 178 5.93 -45.15 12.85
CA PRO A 178 6.41 -45.97 13.95
C PRO A 178 6.04 -47.45 13.75
N ALA A 179 7.02 -48.33 13.95
CA ALA A 179 6.85 -49.78 13.76
C ALA A 179 5.83 -50.38 14.77
N PRO A 180 5.04 -51.42 14.38
CA PRO A 180 5.13 -52.20 13.15
C PRO A 180 4.28 -51.65 11.97
N LYS A 181 4.91 -51.51 10.80
CA LYS A 181 4.27 -51.11 9.54
C LYS A 181 3.59 -52.30 8.86
N ASP A 182 2.45 -52.07 8.24
CA ASP A 182 1.74 -53.09 7.46
C ASP A 182 2.61 -53.53 6.26
N PRO A 183 2.92 -54.83 6.09
CA PRO A 183 3.73 -55.32 4.97
C PRO A 183 3.13 -55.00 3.60
N VAL A 184 1.80 -54.90 3.49
CA VAL A 184 1.12 -54.53 2.25
C VAL A 184 1.36 -53.06 1.91
N LYS A 185 1.28 -52.19 2.92
CA LYS A 185 1.55 -50.75 2.76
C LYS A 185 3.00 -50.51 2.33
N ALA A 186 3.97 -51.14 3.00
CA ALA A 186 5.39 -51.02 2.67
C ALA A 186 5.68 -51.46 1.22
N ALA A 187 5.10 -52.57 0.77
CA ALA A 187 5.29 -53.04 -0.61
C ALA A 187 4.66 -52.10 -1.66
N ASN A 188 3.48 -51.55 -1.37
CA ASN A 188 2.79 -50.62 -2.26
C ASN A 188 3.50 -49.26 -2.32
N GLU A 189 4.00 -48.77 -1.18
CA GLU A 189 4.74 -47.52 -1.09
C GLU A 189 6.03 -47.57 -1.92
N GLU A 190 6.78 -48.66 -1.82
CA GLU A 190 8.00 -48.86 -2.62
C GLU A 190 7.71 -48.87 -4.12
N LYS A 191 6.62 -49.53 -4.55
CA LYS A 191 6.19 -49.52 -5.96
C LYS A 191 5.80 -48.12 -6.45
N LEU A 192 5.09 -47.35 -5.63
CA LEU A 192 4.71 -45.96 -5.97
C LEU A 192 5.93 -45.03 -6.00
N ARG A 193 6.88 -45.23 -5.08
CA ARG A 193 8.17 -44.51 -5.05
C ARG A 193 8.98 -44.79 -6.30
N GLN A 194 9.05 -46.06 -6.73
CA GLN A 194 9.68 -46.45 -8.00
C GLN A 194 8.99 -45.82 -9.20
N LEU A 195 7.65 -45.74 -9.22
CA LEU A 195 6.93 -45.10 -10.31
C LEU A 195 7.32 -43.62 -10.46
N VAL A 196 7.41 -42.88 -9.35
CA VAL A 196 7.73 -41.44 -9.33
C VAL A 196 9.21 -41.14 -9.56
N SER A 197 10.14 -41.96 -9.07
CA SER A 197 11.59 -41.70 -9.17
C SER A 197 12.11 -41.66 -10.61
N GLY A 198 11.43 -42.32 -11.55
CA GLY A 198 11.75 -42.28 -12.99
C GLY A 198 11.13 -41.13 -13.77
N MET A 199 10.44 -40.18 -13.11
CA MET A 199 9.73 -39.06 -13.74
C MET A 199 10.51 -37.73 -13.61
N PRO A 200 10.32 -36.76 -14.52
CA PRO A 200 10.99 -35.46 -14.44
C PRO A 200 10.59 -34.67 -13.19
N GLN A 201 11.60 -34.29 -12.40
CA GLN A 201 11.50 -33.32 -11.31
C GLN A 201 11.75 -31.90 -11.85
N PRO A 202 11.10 -30.84 -11.30
CA PRO A 202 10.29 -30.81 -10.07
C PRO A 202 8.79 -31.12 -10.28
N GLY A 203 8.38 -31.58 -11.46
CA GLY A 203 6.96 -31.76 -11.79
C GLY A 203 6.27 -32.90 -11.02
N SER A 204 6.96 -34.04 -10.88
CA SER A 204 6.46 -35.23 -10.19
C SER A 204 7.06 -35.33 -8.79
N ILE A 205 6.20 -35.58 -7.79
CA ILE A 205 6.56 -35.51 -6.36
C ILE A 205 5.95 -36.71 -5.63
N PHE A 206 6.70 -37.28 -4.70
CA PHE A 206 6.23 -38.24 -3.72
C PHE A 206 6.36 -37.57 -2.36
N ALA A 207 5.25 -37.32 -1.67
CA ALA A 207 5.23 -36.54 -0.44
C ALA A 207 4.27 -37.15 0.60
N ASN A 208 4.58 -36.92 1.88
CA ASN A 208 3.68 -37.19 2.98
C ASN A 208 2.54 -36.15 3.00
N ALA A 209 1.31 -36.59 3.28
CA ALA A 209 0.14 -35.71 3.35
C ALA A 209 0.30 -34.57 4.38
N GLN A 210 0.90 -34.84 5.54
CA GLN A 210 1.07 -33.83 6.59
C GLN A 210 2.00 -32.70 6.16
N GLU A 211 3.17 -33.04 5.60
CA GLU A 211 4.12 -32.06 5.06
C GLU A 211 3.51 -31.27 3.90
N ALA A 212 2.73 -31.94 3.05
CA ALA A 212 2.05 -31.29 1.94
C ALA A 212 1.00 -30.28 2.43
N ILE A 213 0.28 -30.57 3.51
CA ILE A 213 -0.66 -29.65 4.17
C ILE A 213 0.09 -28.48 4.79
N ASP A 214 1.16 -28.74 5.54
CA ASP A 214 1.95 -27.68 6.19
C ASP A 214 2.55 -26.73 5.14
N THR A 215 3.03 -27.27 4.02
CA THR A 215 3.53 -26.49 2.88
C THR A 215 2.42 -25.66 2.21
N LEU A 216 1.19 -26.17 2.14
CA LEU A 216 0.05 -25.43 1.59
C LEU A 216 -0.46 -24.32 2.51
N GLN A 217 -0.29 -24.49 3.84
CA GLN A 217 -0.60 -23.46 4.82
C GLN A 217 0.39 -22.30 4.78
N LEU A 218 1.61 -22.53 4.30
CA LEU A 218 2.55 -21.45 4.04
C LEU A 218 1.99 -20.50 2.98
N PRO A 219 1.90 -19.21 3.27
CA PRO A 219 1.47 -18.22 2.29
C PRO A 219 2.36 -18.26 1.05
N THR A 220 1.75 -18.37 -0.13
CA THR A 220 2.47 -18.32 -1.39
C THR A 220 2.09 -17.07 -2.17
N ALA A 221 3.10 -16.35 -2.67
CA ALA A 221 2.89 -15.24 -3.57
C ALA A 221 2.36 -15.76 -4.92
N LYS A 222 1.24 -15.20 -5.38
CA LYS A 222 0.67 -15.53 -6.70
C LYS A 222 1.68 -15.10 -7.78
N ARG A 223 2.29 -16.06 -8.47
CA ARG A 223 3.08 -15.77 -9.68
C ARG A 223 2.15 -15.28 -10.78
N VAL A 224 2.26 -13.99 -11.09
CA VAL A 224 1.53 -13.34 -12.18
C VAL A 224 2.51 -13.07 -13.32
N ARG A 225 2.09 -13.36 -14.55
CA ARG A 225 2.87 -13.00 -15.72
C ARG A 225 3.00 -11.47 -15.77
N PRO A 226 4.21 -10.91 -15.91
CA PRO A 226 4.38 -9.47 -16.02
C PRO A 226 3.52 -8.91 -17.15
N VAL A 227 2.68 -7.93 -16.81
CA VAL A 227 1.90 -7.17 -17.79
C VAL A 227 2.68 -5.91 -18.10
N ARG A 228 2.85 -5.63 -19.39
CA ARG A 228 3.52 -4.42 -19.85
C ARG A 228 2.75 -3.19 -19.37
N ALA A 229 3.42 -2.31 -18.62
CA ALA A 229 2.84 -1.06 -18.14
C ALA A 229 2.67 -0.07 -19.29
N PHE A 230 3.74 0.15 -20.06
CA PHE A 230 3.74 0.97 -21.27
C PHE A 230 4.91 0.56 -22.17
N ALA A 231 4.87 0.99 -23.44
CA ALA A 231 5.96 0.86 -24.40
C ALA A 231 6.14 2.21 -25.08
N CYS A 232 7.38 2.66 -25.22
CA CYS A 232 7.69 3.92 -25.87
C CYS A 232 9.15 3.92 -26.35
N LYS A 233 9.55 5.00 -27.02
CA LYS A 233 10.96 5.22 -27.40
C LYS A 233 11.71 5.90 -26.27
N LEU A 234 12.88 5.38 -25.93
CA LEU A 234 13.85 6.09 -25.10
C LEU A 234 14.77 6.90 -26.02
N THR A 235 14.88 8.21 -25.78
CA THR A 235 15.76 9.10 -26.56
C THR A 235 16.82 9.75 -25.69
N LEU A 236 18.06 9.81 -26.19
CA LEU A 236 19.13 10.61 -25.63
C LEU A 236 19.30 11.84 -26.52
N GLY A 237 18.78 12.98 -26.05
CA GLY A 237 18.58 14.18 -26.87
C GLY A 237 17.16 14.29 -27.42
N ASP A 238 16.89 15.41 -28.08
CA ASP A 238 15.59 15.71 -28.66
C ASP A 238 15.61 15.44 -30.18
N PRO A 239 14.85 14.45 -30.68
CA PRO A 239 14.82 14.09 -32.10
C PRO A 239 14.21 15.17 -32.99
N THR A 240 13.45 16.11 -32.43
CA THR A 240 12.89 17.24 -33.18
C THR A 240 13.92 18.34 -33.40
N THR A 241 14.83 18.52 -32.44
CA THR A 241 15.84 19.58 -32.46
C THR A 241 17.16 19.12 -33.10
N TYR A 242 17.55 17.85 -32.92
CA TYR A 242 18.86 17.34 -33.34
C TYR A 242 18.76 16.11 -34.27
N GLN A 243 19.64 16.03 -35.27
CA GLN A 243 19.68 14.90 -36.22
C GLN A 243 20.40 13.65 -35.68
N ASN A 244 21.35 13.83 -34.75
CA ASN A 244 22.16 12.74 -34.19
C ASN A 244 21.63 12.31 -32.83
N VAL A 245 20.39 11.83 -32.78
CA VAL A 245 19.74 11.38 -31.54
C VAL A 245 19.76 9.86 -31.47
N LEU A 246 20.26 9.34 -30.35
CA LEU A 246 20.15 7.92 -30.05
C LEU A 246 18.72 7.65 -29.60
N SER A 247 18.04 6.75 -30.29
CA SER A 247 16.69 6.31 -29.96
C SER A 247 16.58 4.80 -30.12
N PHE A 248 15.98 4.15 -29.13
CA PHE A 248 15.69 2.71 -29.15
C PHE A 248 14.36 2.43 -28.45
N ASP A 249 13.72 1.33 -28.83
CA ASP A 249 12.39 0.97 -28.35
C ASP A 249 12.48 0.26 -26.99
N ILE A 250 11.70 0.75 -26.02
CA ILE A 250 11.68 0.21 -24.66
C ILE A 250 10.29 -0.28 -24.27
N GLU A 251 10.27 -1.29 -23.41
CA GLU A 251 9.08 -1.80 -22.75
C GLU A 251 9.26 -1.70 -21.23
N SER A 252 8.23 -1.20 -20.57
CA SER A 252 8.20 -1.07 -19.12
C SER A 252 7.31 -2.14 -18.48
N PHE A 253 7.82 -2.79 -17.43
CA PHE A 253 7.11 -3.80 -16.65
C PHE A 253 7.11 -3.42 -15.17
N PRO A 254 5.99 -3.56 -14.44
CA PRO A 254 5.96 -3.36 -13.00
C PRO A 254 7.00 -4.21 -12.28
N CYS A 255 7.81 -3.58 -11.41
CA CYS A 255 8.75 -4.28 -10.53
C CYS A 255 8.07 -4.62 -9.21
N VAL A 256 7.56 -3.60 -8.51
CA VAL A 256 6.81 -3.76 -7.26
C VAL A 256 5.43 -3.13 -7.41
N ARG A 257 4.41 -3.82 -6.89
CA ARG A 257 3.03 -3.32 -6.79
C ARG A 257 2.41 -3.80 -5.49
N GLU A 258 1.54 -2.97 -4.93
CA GLU A 258 0.70 -3.36 -3.81
C GLU A 258 -0.27 -4.46 -4.26
N ALA A 259 -0.33 -5.54 -3.49
CA ALA A 259 -1.32 -6.59 -3.67
C ALA A 259 -2.56 -6.22 -2.86
N SER A 260 -3.67 -5.95 -3.55
CA SER A 260 -4.95 -5.67 -2.90
C SER A 260 -5.65 -6.95 -2.46
N ALA A 261 -6.38 -6.87 -1.34
CA ALA A 261 -7.26 -7.94 -0.90
C ALA A 261 -8.43 -8.16 -1.89
N PRO A 262 -9.03 -9.36 -1.95
CA PRO A 262 -10.21 -9.62 -2.76
C PRO A 262 -11.35 -8.64 -2.43
N SER A 263 -11.99 -8.08 -3.45
CA SER A 263 -13.13 -7.17 -3.27
C SER A 263 -14.39 -7.94 -2.87
N ALA A 264 -15.18 -7.37 -1.96
CA ALA A 264 -16.48 -7.91 -1.58
C ALA A 264 -17.62 -7.14 -2.30
N SER A 265 -18.59 -7.88 -2.83
CA SER A 265 -19.84 -7.33 -3.37
C SER A 265 -20.96 -7.48 -2.34
N THR A 266 -21.80 -6.45 -2.17
CA THR A 266 -22.91 -6.46 -1.22
C THR A 266 -24.17 -7.04 -1.87
N TYR A 267 -24.69 -8.10 -1.26
CA TYR A 267 -25.99 -8.68 -1.63
C TYR A 267 -26.98 -8.51 -0.48
N ALA A 268 -28.24 -8.26 -0.82
CA ALA A 268 -29.36 -8.26 0.12
C ALA A 268 -30.18 -9.53 -0.08
N VAL A 269 -30.77 -10.05 1.00
CA VAL A 269 -31.76 -11.13 0.92
C VAL A 269 -33.03 -10.54 0.32
N GLY A 270 -33.31 -10.88 -0.94
CA GLY A 270 -34.52 -10.46 -1.64
C GLY A 270 -35.66 -11.46 -1.41
N SER A 271 -36.91 -10.98 -1.37
CA SER A 271 -38.05 -11.90 -1.52
C SER A 271 -37.98 -12.57 -2.88
N THR A 272 -38.15 -13.89 -2.95
CA THR A 272 -38.13 -14.68 -4.18
C THR A 272 -39.19 -14.18 -5.18
N ASN A 273 -38.79 -13.33 -6.13
CA ASN A 273 -39.59 -13.04 -7.31
C ASN A 273 -39.31 -14.11 -8.38
N PRO A 274 -40.33 -14.79 -8.91
CA PRO A 274 -40.16 -15.90 -9.85
C PRO A 274 -39.63 -15.50 -11.24
N ASP A 275 -39.53 -14.21 -11.56
CA ASP A 275 -39.10 -13.74 -12.89
C ASP A 275 -37.57 -13.62 -13.09
N ASN A 276 -36.75 -13.78 -12.03
CA ASN A 276 -35.29 -13.70 -12.14
C ASN A 276 -34.61 -15.07 -11.98
N LEU A 277 -34.85 -15.96 -12.95
CA LEU A 277 -34.24 -17.29 -13.04
C LEU A 277 -32.78 -17.29 -13.57
N THR A 278 -32.18 -16.11 -13.79
CA THR A 278 -30.83 -15.98 -14.37
C THR A 278 -29.72 -15.67 -13.35
N SER A 279 -30.02 -15.56 -12.06
CA SER A 279 -29.01 -15.32 -11.02
C SER A 279 -28.50 -16.63 -10.39
N VAL A 280 -27.17 -16.74 -10.25
CA VAL A 280 -26.40 -17.90 -9.76
C VAL A 280 -26.75 -18.35 -8.34
N ASN A 281 -27.48 -17.53 -7.56
CA ASN A 281 -27.95 -17.87 -6.21
C ASN A 281 -29.43 -17.49 -6.03
N PRO A 282 -30.34 -18.44 -5.75
CA PRO A 282 -31.74 -18.13 -5.48
C PRO A 282 -31.87 -17.39 -4.13
N GLY A 283 -32.38 -16.16 -4.15
CA GLY A 283 -32.71 -15.37 -2.94
C GLY A 283 -31.78 -14.21 -2.59
N LEU A 284 -30.68 -14.01 -3.33
CA LEU A 284 -29.76 -12.88 -3.13
C LEU A 284 -29.86 -11.89 -4.29
N GLN A 285 -30.13 -10.61 -4.00
CA GLN A 285 -30.19 -9.53 -4.97
C GLN A 285 -29.01 -8.58 -4.77
N GLU A 286 -28.31 -8.24 -5.86
CA GLU A 286 -27.18 -7.30 -5.83
C GLU A 286 -27.67 -5.89 -5.50
N VAL A 287 -27.04 -5.24 -4.52
CA VAL A 287 -27.40 -3.87 -4.10
C VAL A 287 -26.71 -2.86 -5.02
N LYS A 288 -27.48 -2.19 -5.87
CA LYS A 288 -27.01 -1.06 -6.68
C LYS A 288 -27.09 0.23 -5.87
N ARG A 289 -25.99 0.97 -5.77
CA ARG A 289 -25.97 2.32 -5.18
C ARG A 289 -26.42 3.33 -6.23
N VAL A 290 -27.43 4.12 -5.90
CA VAL A 290 -27.88 5.27 -6.69
C VAL A 290 -27.57 6.51 -5.86
N THR A 291 -26.91 7.50 -6.48
CA THR A 291 -26.57 8.77 -5.85
C THR A 291 -27.51 9.84 -6.38
N GLU A 292 -28.21 10.52 -5.47
CA GLU A 292 -29.07 11.67 -5.77
C GLU A 292 -28.42 12.92 -5.17
N TYR A 293 -28.47 14.03 -5.91
CA TYR A 293 -27.88 15.30 -5.50
C TYR A 293 -28.97 16.26 -5.04
N PHE A 294 -28.70 16.99 -3.96
CA PHE A 294 -29.63 17.95 -3.37
C PHE A 294 -28.91 19.25 -3.05
N TYR A 295 -29.62 20.38 -3.15
CA TYR A 295 -29.15 21.67 -2.63
C TYR A 295 -30.23 22.34 -1.78
N THR A 296 -29.79 23.23 -0.89
CA THR A 296 -30.63 24.11 -0.07
C THR A 296 -30.51 25.54 -0.62
N GLN A 297 -31.65 26.21 -0.85
CA GLN A 297 -31.68 27.56 -1.44
C GLN A 297 -31.20 28.66 -0.48
N GLU A 298 -31.42 28.53 0.84
CA GLU A 298 -31.01 29.50 1.86
C GLU A 298 -30.53 28.81 3.15
N GLU A 299 -29.60 29.43 3.88
CA GLU A 299 -29.14 28.97 5.20
C GLU A 299 -30.30 28.98 6.21
N GLY A 300 -30.95 27.83 6.40
CA GLY A 300 -32.04 27.65 7.36
C GLY A 300 -33.30 27.01 6.80
N ASP A 301 -33.42 26.84 5.47
CA ASP A 301 -34.55 26.13 4.88
C ASP A 301 -34.36 24.60 4.96
N THR A 302 -35.46 23.88 5.22
CA THR A 302 -35.46 22.40 5.36
C THR A 302 -35.89 21.68 4.10
N LYS A 303 -36.18 22.42 3.02
CA LYS A 303 -36.60 21.86 1.74
C LYS A 303 -35.38 21.61 0.85
N GLU A 304 -34.98 20.34 0.80
CA GLU A 304 -33.98 19.84 -0.14
C GLU A 304 -34.62 19.72 -1.54
N VAL A 305 -34.02 20.38 -2.54
CA VAL A 305 -34.44 20.27 -3.95
C VAL A 305 -33.50 19.30 -4.67
N THR A 306 -34.06 18.26 -5.27
CA THR A 306 -33.31 17.29 -6.07
C THR A 306 -32.82 17.92 -7.38
N VAL A 307 -31.56 17.71 -7.71
CA VAL A 307 -30.90 18.22 -8.93
C VAL A 307 -30.70 17.09 -9.93
N ASP A 308 -30.98 17.35 -11.20
CA ASP A 308 -30.63 16.45 -12.29
C ASP A 308 -29.11 16.47 -12.49
N PRO A 309 -28.41 15.32 -12.51
CA PRO A 309 -26.98 15.24 -12.83
C PRO A 309 -26.55 16.03 -14.08
N ALA A 310 -27.42 16.23 -15.07
CA ALA A 310 -27.12 17.01 -16.27
C ALA A 310 -26.98 18.53 -16.03
N GLU A 311 -27.54 19.04 -14.93
CA GLU A 311 -27.45 20.46 -14.55
C GLU A 311 -26.20 20.76 -13.70
N ILE A 312 -25.43 19.74 -13.35
CA ILE A 312 -24.25 19.87 -12.48
C ILE A 312 -23.02 20.17 -13.33
N LEU A 313 -22.40 21.33 -13.07
CA LEU A 313 -21.14 21.73 -13.69
C LEU A 313 -19.96 21.54 -12.71
N PRO A 314 -18.76 21.15 -13.19
CA PRO A 314 -17.58 21.03 -12.34
C PRO A 314 -17.11 22.42 -11.87
N GLY A 315 -17.05 22.59 -10.55
CA GLY A 315 -16.50 23.78 -9.90
C GLY A 315 -15.14 23.51 -9.27
N TYR A 316 -14.15 24.35 -9.57
CA TYR A 316 -12.81 24.26 -9.03
C TYR A 316 -12.59 25.37 -8.00
N LYS A 317 -12.04 25.01 -6.84
CA LYS A 317 -11.70 26.00 -5.81
C LYS A 317 -10.42 26.72 -6.19
N PHE A 318 -10.48 28.04 -6.34
CA PHE A 318 -9.33 28.90 -6.53
C PHE A 318 -9.26 29.90 -5.36
N GLY A 319 -8.55 29.52 -4.30
CA GLY A 319 -8.57 30.26 -3.04
C GLY A 319 -9.94 30.17 -2.36
N ALA A 320 -10.58 31.31 -2.12
CA ALA A 320 -11.92 31.39 -1.52
C ALA A 320 -13.06 31.27 -2.55
N GLU A 321 -12.77 31.47 -3.83
CA GLU A 321 -13.78 31.48 -4.90
C GLU A 321 -13.93 30.11 -5.56
N ILE A 322 -15.13 29.84 -6.07
CA ILE A 322 -15.42 28.65 -6.88
C ILE A 322 -15.51 29.11 -8.32
N VAL A 323 -14.56 28.67 -9.14
CA VAL A 323 -14.53 28.93 -10.58
C VAL A 323 -15.18 27.75 -11.28
N VAL A 324 -16.26 28.01 -12.01
CA VAL A 324 -16.91 27.02 -12.86
C VAL A 324 -16.26 27.08 -14.23
N LEU A 325 -15.84 25.95 -14.77
CA LEU A 325 -15.27 25.85 -16.11
C LEU A 325 -16.23 25.07 -17.00
N SER A 326 -16.53 25.60 -18.17
CA SER A 326 -17.22 24.85 -19.21
C SER A 326 -16.32 23.75 -19.79
N GLU A 327 -16.91 22.72 -20.40
CA GLU A 327 -16.13 21.66 -21.05
C GLU A 327 -15.22 22.20 -22.18
N GLU A 328 -15.63 23.27 -22.85
CA GLU A 328 -14.86 23.91 -23.92
C GLU A 328 -13.61 24.62 -23.36
N GLU A 329 -13.78 25.40 -22.29
CA GLU A 329 -12.66 26.07 -21.61
C GLU A 329 -11.68 25.06 -21.01
N GLN A 330 -12.20 23.97 -20.43
CA GLN A 330 -11.36 22.92 -19.87
C GLN A 330 -10.47 22.28 -20.95
N LYS A 331 -11.03 22.00 -22.14
CA LYS A 331 -10.26 21.46 -23.28
C LYS A 331 -9.19 22.41 -23.76
N VAL A 332 -9.49 23.72 -23.82
CA VAL A 332 -8.49 24.73 -24.18
C VAL A 332 -7.33 24.74 -23.17
N LEU A 333 -7.64 24.62 -21.88
CA LEU A 333 -6.62 24.59 -20.83
C LEU A 333 -5.80 23.28 -20.82
N THR A 334 -6.34 22.17 -21.32
CA THR A 334 -5.64 20.87 -21.39
C THR A 334 -5.01 20.57 -22.75
N THR A 335 -5.11 21.47 -23.73
CA THR A 335 -4.66 21.23 -25.12
C THR A 335 -3.16 20.88 -25.20
N ASP A 336 -2.31 21.52 -24.40
CA ASP A 336 -0.87 21.21 -24.38
C ASP A 336 -0.61 19.78 -23.93
N GLN A 337 -1.35 19.30 -22.93
CA GLN A 337 -1.28 17.92 -22.48
C GLN A 337 -1.78 16.96 -23.55
N GLU A 338 -2.85 17.29 -24.27
CA GLU A 338 -3.40 16.45 -25.34
C GLU A 338 -2.45 16.27 -26.53
N ASN A 339 -1.55 17.23 -26.75
CA ASN A 339 -0.53 17.16 -27.79
C ASN A 339 0.71 16.32 -27.41
N GLU A 340 0.84 15.92 -26.14
CA GLU A 340 1.95 15.09 -25.68
C GLU A 340 1.85 13.66 -26.19
N GLN A 341 2.97 13.16 -26.72
CA GLN A 341 3.09 11.80 -27.24
C GLN A 341 3.80 10.88 -26.27
N ALA A 342 3.46 9.60 -26.28
CA ALA A 342 4.13 8.59 -25.48
C ALA A 342 5.63 8.51 -25.84
N GLY A 343 6.49 8.73 -24.85
CA GLY A 343 7.93 8.84 -25.06
C GLY A 343 8.68 8.94 -23.74
N MET A 344 9.95 8.57 -23.76
CA MET A 344 10.87 8.77 -22.64
C MET A 344 12.12 9.47 -23.14
N GLN A 345 12.44 10.60 -22.53
CA GLN A 345 13.58 11.42 -22.92
C GLN A 345 14.53 11.56 -21.73
N VAL A 346 15.81 11.26 -21.96
CA VAL A 346 16.86 11.52 -20.97
C VAL A 346 17.17 13.01 -20.95
N ILE A 347 16.97 13.64 -19.80
CA ILE A 347 17.30 15.05 -19.56
C ILE A 347 18.78 15.19 -19.18
N GLY A 348 19.29 14.27 -18.37
CA GLY A 348 20.67 14.30 -17.91
C GLY A 348 21.02 13.17 -16.96
N PHE A 349 22.27 13.17 -16.50
CA PHE A 349 22.82 12.15 -15.61
C PHE A 349 23.26 12.77 -14.29
N VAL A 350 22.98 12.08 -13.19
CA VAL A 350 23.30 12.52 -11.83
C VAL A 350 23.91 11.36 -11.06
N LYS A 351 24.86 11.61 -10.17
CA LYS A 351 25.38 10.58 -9.27
C LYS A 351 24.26 9.98 -8.42
N GLN A 352 24.27 8.67 -8.23
CA GLN A 352 23.24 7.97 -7.44
C GLN A 352 23.14 8.52 -6.00
N SER A 353 24.27 8.92 -5.40
CA SER A 353 24.33 9.54 -4.06
C SER A 353 23.63 10.91 -3.97
N GLY A 354 23.42 11.57 -5.11
CA GLY A 354 22.68 12.83 -5.22
C GLY A 354 21.17 12.64 -5.09
N ILE A 355 20.65 11.48 -5.46
CA ILE A 355 19.22 11.15 -5.34
C ILE A 355 19.00 10.49 -3.97
N LYS A 356 18.20 11.12 -3.12
CA LYS A 356 17.95 10.60 -1.78
C LYS A 356 16.80 9.61 -1.80
N ARG A 357 16.94 8.50 -1.06
CA ARG A 357 15.90 7.45 -1.02
C ARG A 357 14.53 7.99 -0.61
N TYR A 358 14.49 8.95 0.32
CA TYR A 358 13.23 9.55 0.81
C TYR A 358 12.53 10.46 -0.22
N SER A 359 13.20 10.89 -1.29
CA SER A 359 12.57 11.72 -2.31
C SER A 359 11.84 10.90 -3.38
N LEU A 360 12.08 9.60 -3.47
CA LEU A 360 11.50 8.74 -4.49
C LEU A 360 10.00 8.53 -4.25
N LEU A 361 9.20 8.58 -5.32
CA LEU A 361 7.75 8.44 -5.27
C LEU A 361 7.23 7.25 -6.07
N GLY A 362 6.06 6.77 -5.64
CA GLY A 362 5.24 5.82 -6.39
C GLY A 362 5.87 4.43 -6.51
N ASN A 363 5.34 3.67 -7.48
CA ASN A 363 5.78 2.31 -7.74
C ASN A 363 6.97 2.29 -8.71
N THR A 364 7.78 1.23 -8.63
CA THR A 364 8.93 1.04 -9.51
C THR A 364 8.58 0.19 -10.73
N ASN A 365 9.25 0.44 -11.85
CA ASN A 365 9.11 -0.34 -13.07
C ASN A 365 10.46 -0.76 -13.62
N PHE A 366 10.60 -2.00 -14.07
CA PHE A 366 11.68 -2.39 -14.96
C PHE A 366 11.49 -1.74 -16.33
N VAL A 367 12.58 -1.36 -16.95
CA VAL A 367 12.67 -0.86 -18.32
C VAL A 367 13.67 -1.74 -19.06
N VAL A 368 13.19 -2.40 -20.11
CA VAL A 368 13.96 -3.34 -20.95
C VAL A 368 13.79 -2.99 -22.42
N GLY A 369 14.69 -3.45 -23.28
CA GLY A 369 14.53 -3.31 -24.73
C GLY A 369 13.29 -4.03 -25.25
N SER A 370 12.75 -3.59 -26.39
CA SER A 370 11.54 -4.19 -26.96
C SER A 370 11.70 -5.68 -27.25
N LYS A 371 10.63 -6.44 -27.01
CA LYS A 371 10.66 -7.89 -27.14
C LYS A 371 10.86 -8.31 -28.59
N GLY A 372 11.98 -9.00 -28.85
CA GLY A 372 12.33 -9.52 -30.16
C GLY A 372 13.39 -8.68 -30.89
N SER A 373 13.74 -7.51 -30.36
CA SER A 373 14.86 -6.70 -30.84
C SER A 373 16.09 -6.91 -29.96
N LEU A 374 17.10 -7.56 -30.53
CA LEU A 374 18.39 -7.74 -29.86
C LEU A 374 19.14 -6.41 -29.75
N GLU A 375 18.98 -5.52 -30.73
CA GLU A 375 19.64 -4.21 -30.78
C GLU A 375 19.17 -3.32 -29.63
N ASP A 376 17.85 -3.22 -29.41
CA ASP A 376 17.28 -2.44 -28.31
C ASP A 376 17.67 -3.02 -26.93
N SER A 377 17.66 -4.35 -26.82
CA SER A 377 18.05 -5.04 -25.58
C SER A 377 19.52 -4.79 -25.23
N LEU A 378 20.39 -4.81 -26.25
CA LEU A 378 21.81 -4.51 -26.08
C LEU A 378 22.01 -3.03 -25.72
N ALA A 379 21.30 -2.10 -26.36
CA ALA A 379 21.40 -0.67 -26.08
C ALA A 379 21.01 -0.33 -24.63
N VAL A 380 19.86 -0.84 -24.15
CA VAL A 380 19.41 -0.66 -22.76
C VAL A 380 20.39 -1.30 -21.79
N GLY A 381 20.85 -2.53 -22.08
CA GLY A 381 21.79 -3.26 -21.23
C GLY A 381 23.15 -2.56 -21.12
N SER A 382 23.68 -2.03 -22.23
CA SER A 382 24.90 -1.23 -22.24
C SER A 382 24.74 0.07 -21.46
N LEU A 383 23.63 0.79 -21.64
CA LEU A 383 23.34 2.02 -20.88
C LEU A 383 23.30 1.73 -19.37
N ALA A 384 22.60 0.67 -18.97
CA ALA A 384 22.52 0.25 -17.57
C ALA A 384 23.90 -0.14 -17.00
N ALA A 385 24.69 -0.92 -17.74
CA ALA A 385 26.03 -1.31 -17.32
C ALA A 385 26.95 -0.08 -17.14
N THR A 386 26.90 0.89 -18.05
CA THR A 386 27.67 2.13 -17.94
C THR A 386 27.22 2.98 -16.75
N LEU A 387 25.92 3.10 -16.51
CA LEU A 387 25.40 3.80 -15.34
C LEU A 387 25.85 3.16 -14.02
N ALA A 388 25.96 1.82 -13.98
CA ALA A 388 26.46 1.10 -12.82
C ALA A 388 27.95 1.39 -12.56
N GLN A 389 28.78 1.33 -13.62
CA GLN A 389 30.21 1.61 -13.55
C GLN A 389 30.48 3.05 -13.07
N GLU A 390 29.71 4.02 -13.57
CA GLU A 390 29.85 5.43 -13.24
C GLU A 390 29.09 5.84 -11.95
N GLN A 391 28.50 4.89 -11.23
CA GLN A 391 27.66 5.12 -10.04
C GLN A 391 26.65 6.26 -10.24
N SER A 392 26.04 6.29 -11.43
CA SER A 392 25.17 7.35 -11.91
C SER A 392 23.77 6.82 -12.21
N ALA A 393 22.81 7.73 -12.28
CA ALA A 393 21.42 7.48 -12.65
C ALA A 393 21.00 8.51 -13.72
N ALA A 394 20.10 8.12 -14.61
CA ALA A 394 19.58 9.02 -15.64
C ALA A 394 18.27 9.66 -15.19
N ILE A 395 18.16 10.98 -15.27
CA ILE A 395 16.92 11.71 -15.06
C ILE A 395 16.16 11.74 -16.37
N VAL A 396 14.91 11.30 -16.35
CA VAL A 396 14.06 11.17 -17.52
C VAL A 396 12.76 11.95 -17.36
N ARG A 397 12.33 12.56 -18.46
CA ARG A 397 10.97 13.00 -18.70
C ARG A 397 10.25 11.89 -19.44
N TYR A 398 9.08 11.46 -19.00
CA TYR A 398 8.34 10.42 -19.69
C TYR A 398 6.84 10.62 -19.65
N VAL A 399 6.19 10.11 -20.70
CA VAL A 399 4.75 10.10 -20.91
C VAL A 399 4.35 8.67 -21.24
N THR A 400 3.43 8.10 -20.47
CA THR A 400 3.10 6.66 -20.56
C THR A 400 2.20 6.31 -21.74
N LYS A 401 1.33 7.24 -22.14
CA LYS A 401 0.38 7.12 -23.26
C LYS A 401 0.16 8.51 -23.86
N ASP A 402 -0.26 8.58 -25.11
CA ASP A 402 -0.61 9.85 -25.74
C ASP A 402 -1.67 10.58 -24.90
N ALA A 403 -1.52 11.91 -24.77
CA ALA A 403 -2.32 12.78 -23.91
C ALA A 403 -2.22 12.53 -22.39
N ALA A 404 -1.35 11.62 -21.93
CA ALA A 404 -1.12 11.41 -20.50
C ALA A 404 -0.26 12.53 -19.89
N PRO A 405 -0.40 12.84 -18.59
CA PRO A 405 0.40 13.87 -17.94
C PRO A 405 1.89 13.49 -17.96
N VAL A 406 2.74 14.51 -18.14
CA VAL A 406 4.19 14.37 -18.11
C VAL A 406 4.65 14.00 -16.72
N GLN A 407 5.52 12.99 -16.63
CA GLN A 407 6.11 12.54 -15.39
C GLN A 407 7.63 12.69 -15.43
N MET A 408 8.20 12.94 -14.26
CA MET A 408 9.65 12.96 -14.04
C MET A 408 10.06 11.67 -13.35
N GLY A 409 11.18 11.09 -13.75
CA GLY A 409 11.68 9.86 -13.17
C GLY A 409 13.20 9.75 -13.17
N ALA A 410 13.71 8.81 -12.41
CA ALA A 410 15.10 8.39 -12.41
C ALA A 410 15.20 6.93 -12.86
N LEU A 411 16.13 6.66 -13.76
CA LEU A 411 16.52 5.31 -14.18
C LEU A 411 17.77 4.90 -13.42
N PHE A 412 17.62 3.89 -12.57
CA PHE A 412 18.72 3.26 -11.83
C PHE A 412 19.17 1.97 -12.53
N PRO A 413 20.47 1.70 -12.60
CA PRO A 413 20.94 0.40 -13.10
C PRO A 413 20.68 -0.70 -12.08
N HIS A 414 20.24 -1.87 -12.55
CA HIS A 414 20.01 -3.05 -11.73
C HIS A 414 20.55 -4.30 -12.44
N GLN A 415 21.29 -5.13 -11.73
CA GLN A 415 21.88 -6.37 -12.24
C GLN A 415 20.92 -7.52 -11.99
N VAL A 416 20.60 -8.28 -13.05
CA VAL A 416 19.74 -9.47 -12.96
C VAL A 416 20.64 -10.70 -12.88
N LEU A 417 20.45 -11.51 -11.83
CA LEU A 417 21.16 -12.77 -11.61
C LEU A 417 20.35 -13.95 -12.18
N ALA A 418 21.02 -15.01 -12.61
CA ALA A 418 20.35 -16.25 -13.05
C ALA A 418 19.95 -17.11 -11.85
N GLU A 419 18.65 -17.44 -11.73
CA GLU A 419 18.12 -18.25 -10.61
C GLU A 419 18.59 -19.72 -10.62
N GLU A 420 18.97 -20.29 -11.78
CA GLU A 420 19.18 -21.74 -11.95
C GLU A 420 20.65 -22.18 -12.06
N GLU A 421 21.61 -21.27 -12.32
CA GLU A 421 23.03 -21.60 -12.58
C GLU A 421 24.01 -20.76 -11.74
N GLY A 422 23.69 -20.53 -10.46
CA GLY A 422 24.61 -19.99 -9.46
C GLY A 422 25.12 -18.58 -9.73
N ASP A 423 24.40 -17.55 -9.28
CA ASP A 423 24.83 -16.13 -9.24
C ASP A 423 25.51 -15.55 -10.50
N GLU A 424 25.45 -16.21 -11.65
CA GLU A 424 25.98 -15.67 -12.88
C GLU A 424 25.09 -14.53 -13.37
N PRO A 425 25.67 -13.36 -13.72
CA PRO A 425 24.89 -12.21 -14.13
C PRO A 425 24.29 -12.45 -15.51
N ARG A 426 22.96 -12.53 -15.56
CA ARG A 426 22.19 -12.68 -16.81
C ARG A 426 22.21 -11.42 -17.66
N GLY A 427 22.35 -10.25 -17.02
CA GLY A 427 22.47 -8.97 -17.69
C GLY A 427 22.11 -7.77 -16.81
N TRP A 428 22.05 -6.60 -17.44
CA TRP A 428 21.68 -5.35 -16.79
C TRP A 428 20.34 -4.84 -17.31
N VAL A 429 19.53 -4.31 -16.39
CA VAL A 429 18.25 -3.65 -16.68
C VAL A 429 18.19 -2.28 -16.00
N LEU A 430 17.24 -1.45 -16.42
CA LEU A 430 16.98 -0.16 -15.78
C LEU A 430 15.74 -0.25 -14.91
N VAL A 431 15.76 0.38 -13.74
CA VAL A 431 14.62 0.54 -12.83
C VAL A 431 14.20 2.00 -12.84
N LEU A 432 13.00 2.25 -13.35
CA LEU A 432 12.34 3.55 -13.34
C LEU A 432 11.64 3.78 -12.00
N VAL A 433 11.96 4.90 -11.36
CA VAL A 433 11.31 5.40 -10.16
C VAL A 433 10.85 6.82 -10.37
N SER A 434 9.64 7.18 -9.94
CA SER A 434 9.11 8.54 -10.14
C SER A 434 9.79 9.53 -9.19
N LEU A 435 10.03 10.73 -9.70
CA LEU A 435 10.60 11.84 -8.94
C LEU A 435 9.51 12.87 -8.60
N PRO A 436 9.64 13.57 -7.46
CA PRO A 436 8.71 14.60 -7.04
C PRO A 436 8.91 15.88 -7.84
N PHE A 437 7.84 16.61 -8.06
CA PHE A 437 7.88 18.02 -8.43
C PHE A 437 8.06 18.90 -7.19
N ASP A 438 8.41 20.18 -7.36
CA ASP A 438 8.61 21.09 -6.22
C ASP A 438 7.32 21.25 -5.37
N GLN A 439 6.15 21.15 -6.01
CA GLN A 439 4.85 21.15 -5.35
C GLN A 439 4.59 19.93 -4.45
N ASP A 440 5.27 18.81 -4.67
CA ASP A 440 5.15 17.61 -3.84
C ASP A 440 6.00 17.71 -2.56
N VAL A 441 6.99 18.61 -2.54
CA VAL A 441 7.97 18.72 -1.45
C VAL A 441 7.42 19.58 -0.31
N ARG A 442 7.17 18.94 0.84
CA ARG A 442 6.74 19.64 2.07
C ARG A 442 7.94 20.03 2.92
N ARG A 443 8.20 21.34 3.03
CA ARG A 443 9.35 21.90 3.77
C ARG A 443 9.00 22.17 5.23
N TYR A 444 9.18 21.18 6.09
CA TYR A 444 9.05 21.33 7.53
C TYR A 444 10.41 21.64 8.17
N ARG A 445 10.41 22.53 9.19
CA ARG A 445 11.61 22.83 9.99
C ARG A 445 11.51 22.13 11.33
N PHE A 446 12.40 21.18 11.57
CA PHE A 446 12.52 20.49 12.86
C PHE A 446 13.74 21.04 13.63
N PRO A 447 13.63 21.30 14.95
CA PRO A 447 14.79 21.69 15.73
C PRO A 447 15.81 20.54 15.83
N PRO A 448 17.12 20.82 15.74
CA PRO A 448 18.15 19.77 15.78
C PRO A 448 18.11 19.00 17.11
N LEU A 449 18.28 17.69 17.09
CA LEU A 449 18.21 16.86 18.30
C LEU A 449 19.50 16.96 19.14
N LEU A 450 20.68 16.90 18.50
CA LEU A 450 21.98 16.78 19.17
C LEU A 450 22.62 18.13 19.58
N ASN A 451 22.41 19.21 18.83
CA ASN A 451 23.08 20.50 19.04
C ASN A 451 22.08 21.67 19.09
N ARG A 452 21.47 21.93 20.25
CA ARG A 452 20.54 23.07 20.44
C ARG A 452 21.18 24.34 20.99
N SER A 453 22.50 24.36 21.18
CA SER A 453 23.25 25.57 21.56
C SER A 453 23.31 26.63 20.42
N ALA A 454 23.01 26.23 19.18
CA ALA A 454 23.05 27.12 18.00
C ALA A 454 21.75 27.89 17.73
N MET A 455 20.72 27.80 18.59
CA MET A 455 19.55 28.69 18.53
C MET A 455 19.88 30.03 19.22
N ALA A 456 20.74 30.83 18.58
CA ALA A 456 21.10 32.18 19.01
C ALA A 456 19.93 33.17 18.81
N GLY A 457 18.81 32.96 19.53
CA GLY A 457 17.67 33.87 19.45
C GLY A 457 16.42 33.48 20.24
N SER A 458 16.19 32.18 20.54
CA SER A 458 15.11 31.77 21.44
C SER A 458 15.71 31.21 22.73
N ARG A 459 15.42 31.89 23.85
CA ARG A 459 15.73 31.51 25.25
C ARG A 459 16.47 30.16 25.38
N ALA A 460 17.76 30.23 25.72
CA ALA A 460 18.52 29.05 26.14
C ALA A 460 17.70 28.27 27.17
N MET A 461 17.32 27.04 26.83
CA MET A 461 16.64 26.15 27.77
C MET A 461 17.60 25.84 28.94
N SER A 462 17.05 25.65 30.14
CA SER A 462 17.84 25.37 31.35
C SER A 462 18.68 24.10 31.18
N GLU A 463 19.82 23.99 31.87
CA GLU A 463 20.68 22.79 31.89
C GLU A 463 19.90 21.48 32.14
N GLN A 464 18.79 21.58 32.90
CA GLN A 464 17.88 20.46 33.16
C GLN A 464 17.22 19.91 31.88
N THR A 465 16.84 20.77 30.93
CA THR A 465 16.20 20.33 29.68
C THR A 465 17.20 19.74 28.68
N GLN A 466 18.48 20.12 28.78
CA GLN A 466 19.57 19.52 28.01
C GLN A 466 19.91 18.11 28.52
N LYS A 467 19.95 17.91 29.84
CA LYS A 467 20.09 16.57 30.45
C LYS A 467 18.93 15.60 30.15
N LEU A 468 17.76 16.11 29.77
CA LEU A 468 16.56 15.31 29.49
C LEU A 468 16.49 14.79 28.04
N LEU A 469 17.23 15.38 27.11
CA LEU A 469 17.09 15.11 25.66
C LEU A 469 18.37 14.59 24.99
N VAL A 470 19.52 14.75 25.64
CA VAL A 470 20.80 14.20 25.18
C VAL A 470 21.04 12.88 25.92
N PRO A 471 21.25 11.75 25.22
CA PRO A 471 21.50 10.47 25.87
C PRO A 471 22.79 10.53 26.70
N THR A 472 22.81 9.83 27.82
CA THR A 472 24.02 9.61 28.62
C THR A 472 24.84 8.46 28.02
N GLU A 473 26.13 8.39 28.32
CA GLU A 473 27.01 7.27 27.89
C GLU A 473 26.42 5.91 28.31
N GLU A 474 25.85 5.81 29.52
CA GLU A 474 25.15 4.61 29.97
C GLU A 474 23.90 4.26 29.14
N MET A 475 23.20 5.26 28.59
CA MET A 475 22.05 5.04 27.69
C MET A 475 22.50 4.60 26.30
N ASP A 476 23.62 5.15 25.81
CA ASP A 476 24.22 4.74 24.54
C ASP A 476 24.72 3.30 24.62
N ASP A 477 25.45 2.93 25.68
CA ASP A 477 25.92 1.55 25.92
C ASP A 477 24.74 0.56 26.04
N ALA A 478 23.67 0.95 26.74
CA ALA A 478 22.48 0.12 26.86
C ALA A 478 21.72 -0.02 25.53
N MET A 479 21.70 1.03 24.70
CA MET A 479 21.11 0.99 23.36
C MET A 479 21.96 0.14 22.40
N GLU A 480 23.28 0.19 22.49
CA GLU A 480 24.18 -0.65 21.69
C GLU A 480 23.93 -2.14 21.98
N GLN A 481 23.89 -2.52 23.27
CA GLN A 481 23.52 -3.88 23.68
C GLN A 481 22.13 -4.29 23.19
N PHE A 482 21.16 -3.37 23.23
CA PHE A 482 19.81 -3.62 22.71
C PHE A 482 19.83 -3.89 21.21
N ILE A 483 20.57 -3.10 20.42
CA ILE A 483 20.69 -3.27 18.97
C ILE A 483 21.35 -4.62 18.63
N GLU A 484 22.46 -4.97 19.30
CA GLU A 484 23.15 -6.25 19.09
C GLU A 484 22.25 -7.44 19.41
N ASP A 485 21.48 -7.36 20.50
CA ASP A 485 20.62 -8.44 20.93
C ASP A 485 19.38 -8.63 20.04
N HIS A 486 18.94 -7.56 19.37
CA HIS A 486 17.79 -7.51 18.47
C HIS A 486 18.15 -7.48 16.98
N ASP A 487 19.40 -7.79 16.61
CA ASP A 487 19.79 -7.90 15.20
C ASP A 487 19.05 -9.05 14.51
N LEU A 488 18.35 -8.73 13.42
CA LEU A 488 17.56 -9.68 12.62
C LEU A 488 18.37 -10.36 11.51
N MET A 489 19.58 -9.88 11.21
CA MET A 489 20.37 -10.37 10.07
C MET A 489 20.87 -11.82 10.24
N ALA A 490 20.91 -12.32 11.47
CA ALA A 490 21.31 -13.69 11.81
C ALA A 490 20.38 -14.35 12.85
N ALA A 491 19.13 -13.89 12.94
CA ALA A 491 18.19 -14.33 13.97
C ALA A 491 17.41 -15.61 13.62
N ASP A 492 17.53 -16.12 12.38
CA ASP A 492 16.90 -17.39 11.99
C ASP A 492 17.77 -18.60 12.37
N GLU A 493 17.16 -19.79 12.50
CA GLU A 493 17.83 -21.02 12.96
C GLU A 493 19.00 -21.46 12.06
N GLY A 494 19.01 -20.99 10.80
CA GLY A 494 20.10 -21.21 9.83
C GLY A 494 21.17 -20.13 9.78
N GLY A 495 21.12 -19.09 10.62
CA GLY A 495 22.05 -17.96 10.58
C GLY A 495 21.83 -16.99 9.41
N TYR A 496 20.62 -17.01 8.84
CA TYR A 496 20.19 -16.12 7.76
C TYR A 496 19.32 -14.96 8.29
N GLU A 497 19.04 -13.99 7.43
CA GLU A 497 18.14 -12.85 7.71
C GLU A 497 16.75 -13.36 8.09
N TYR A 498 16.31 -13.01 9.31
CA TYR A 498 14.96 -13.29 9.76
C TYR A 498 13.96 -12.38 9.04
N ALA A 499 12.88 -12.98 8.53
CA ALA A 499 11.80 -12.27 7.83
C ALA A 499 12.27 -11.56 6.54
N SER A 500 13.00 -12.28 5.69
CA SER A 500 13.35 -11.78 4.36
C SER A 500 12.08 -11.40 3.55
N PRO A 501 12.15 -10.42 2.64
CA PRO A 501 10.98 -9.95 1.89
C PRO A 501 10.20 -11.04 1.16
N ASP A 502 10.87 -12.12 0.74
CA ASP A 502 10.24 -13.27 0.07
C ASP A 502 9.49 -14.21 1.01
N GLN A 503 9.77 -14.14 2.32
CA GLN A 503 9.10 -14.90 3.38
C GLN A 503 7.99 -14.09 4.09
N VAL A 504 7.95 -12.77 3.86
CA VAL A 504 6.95 -11.89 4.49
C VAL A 504 5.81 -11.63 3.51
N PHE A 505 4.58 -11.90 3.97
CA PHE A 505 3.39 -11.78 3.15
C PHE A 505 2.37 -10.86 3.80
N ASN A 506 1.47 -10.28 2.99
CA ASN A 506 0.35 -9.53 3.53
C ASN A 506 -0.64 -10.49 4.22
N PRO A 507 -0.77 -10.48 5.56
CA PRO A 507 -1.56 -11.47 6.28
C PRO A 507 -3.05 -11.35 5.96
N LEU A 508 -3.54 -10.16 5.57
CA LEU A 508 -4.96 -9.92 5.29
C LEU A 508 -5.43 -10.74 4.08
N ILE A 509 -4.62 -10.80 3.02
CA ILE A 509 -4.97 -11.52 1.80
C ILE A 509 -5.13 -13.01 2.11
N HIS A 510 -4.18 -13.58 2.85
CA HIS A 510 -4.20 -15.00 3.20
C HIS A 510 -5.24 -15.31 4.27
N ARG A 511 -5.49 -14.41 5.22
CA ARG A 511 -6.55 -14.52 6.22
C ARG A 511 -7.94 -14.56 5.57
N ILE A 512 -8.23 -13.63 4.66
CA ILE A 512 -9.51 -13.60 3.94
C ILE A 512 -9.70 -14.90 3.15
N LYS A 513 -8.67 -15.35 2.41
CA LYS A 513 -8.73 -16.62 1.68
C LYS A 513 -9.01 -17.81 2.60
N HIS A 514 -8.33 -17.87 3.75
CA HIS A 514 -8.55 -18.93 4.74
C HIS A 514 -9.99 -18.95 5.26
N VAL A 515 -10.55 -17.78 5.58
CA VAL A 515 -11.95 -17.67 6.03
C VAL A 515 -12.92 -18.09 4.94
N VAL A 516 -12.74 -17.60 3.69
CA VAL A 516 -13.62 -17.97 2.57
C VAL A 516 -13.59 -19.47 2.30
N LYS A 517 -12.41 -20.10 2.36
CA LYS A 517 -12.26 -21.56 2.25
C LYS A 517 -13.03 -22.29 3.35
N TYR A 518 -12.85 -21.88 4.59
CA TYR A 518 -13.48 -22.51 5.75
C TYR A 518 -15.00 -22.44 5.66
N CYS A 519 -15.54 -21.26 5.33
CA CYS A 519 -16.98 -21.05 5.14
C CYS A 519 -17.53 -21.89 3.98
N ALA A 520 -16.78 -22.07 2.90
CA ALA A 520 -17.20 -22.90 1.76
C ALA A 520 -17.24 -24.40 2.08
N LEU A 521 -16.41 -24.89 3.00
CA LEU A 521 -16.36 -26.31 3.36
C LEU A 521 -17.34 -26.71 4.47
N HIS A 522 -17.62 -25.80 5.41
CA HIS A 522 -18.42 -26.08 6.59
C HIS A 522 -19.86 -25.56 6.50
N ASP A 523 -20.21 -24.88 5.40
CA ASP A 523 -21.50 -24.17 5.21
C ASP A 523 -21.88 -23.22 6.38
N ALA A 524 -20.89 -22.87 7.20
CA ALA A 524 -21.03 -22.04 8.38
C ALA A 524 -20.62 -20.61 8.03
N THR A 525 -21.61 -19.74 7.84
CA THR A 525 -21.39 -18.30 7.58
C THR A 525 -20.97 -17.54 8.83
N ASP A 526 -21.21 -18.10 10.02
CA ASP A 526 -21.12 -17.37 11.29
C ASP A 526 -19.88 -17.73 12.11
N VAL A 527 -19.08 -18.71 11.65
CA VAL A 527 -17.89 -19.19 12.37
C VAL A 527 -16.64 -18.77 11.63
N ILE A 528 -15.85 -17.90 12.27
CA ILE A 528 -14.54 -17.50 11.76
C ILE A 528 -13.49 -18.51 12.29
N PRO A 529 -12.73 -19.18 11.43
CA PRO A 529 -11.71 -20.14 11.85
C PRO A 529 -10.56 -19.46 12.59
N PRO A 530 -9.79 -20.18 13.43
CA PRO A 530 -8.60 -19.62 14.09
C PRO A 530 -7.57 -19.11 13.08
N ILE A 531 -6.70 -18.21 13.51
CA ILE A 531 -5.63 -17.67 12.66
C ILE A 531 -4.54 -18.74 12.52
N LEU A 532 -4.07 -18.98 11.29
CA LEU A 532 -2.98 -19.91 11.05
C LEU A 532 -1.67 -19.37 11.66
N PRO A 533 -0.91 -20.18 12.42
CA PRO A 533 0.35 -19.74 13.04
C PRO A 533 1.38 -19.19 12.05
N ALA A 534 1.37 -19.71 10.81
CA ALA A 534 2.25 -19.22 9.74
C ALA A 534 2.04 -17.74 9.41
N LEU A 535 0.82 -17.21 9.59
CA LEU A 535 0.51 -15.79 9.33
C LEU A 535 0.98 -14.85 10.44
N THR A 536 1.12 -15.36 11.67
CA THR A 536 1.53 -14.56 12.83
C THR A 536 3.01 -14.70 13.15
N LYS A 537 3.70 -15.71 12.59
CA LYS A 537 5.13 -15.99 12.83
C LYS A 537 6.01 -14.74 12.77
N TYR A 538 5.86 -13.95 11.70
CA TYR A 538 6.69 -12.77 11.44
C TYR A 538 6.10 -11.45 11.94
N LEU A 539 4.86 -11.46 12.48
CA LEU A 539 4.28 -10.28 13.15
C LEU A 539 4.86 -10.10 14.57
N ASP A 540 5.40 -11.19 15.11
CA ASP A 540 5.99 -11.27 16.42
C ASP A 540 7.52 -11.25 16.35
N GLN A 541 8.16 -10.76 17.41
CA GLN A 541 9.62 -10.86 17.57
C GLN A 541 10.10 -12.32 17.55
N PRO A 542 11.31 -12.59 17.02
CA PRO A 542 11.92 -13.91 17.05
C PRO A 542 11.93 -14.52 18.46
N PRO A 543 11.66 -15.83 18.62
CA PRO A 543 11.60 -16.48 19.93
C PRO A 543 12.89 -16.34 20.75
N ALA A 544 14.05 -16.35 20.08
CA ALA A 544 15.35 -16.18 20.72
C ALA A 544 15.52 -14.77 21.32
N GLN A 545 15.04 -13.74 20.61
CA GLN A 545 15.13 -12.34 21.05
C GLN A 545 14.09 -12.01 22.12
N LYS A 546 12.86 -12.56 22.02
CA LYS A 546 11.81 -12.41 23.06
C LYS A 546 12.27 -12.87 24.45
N ARG A 547 13.22 -13.80 24.52
CA ARG A 547 13.76 -14.32 25.78
C ARG A 547 14.84 -13.42 26.39
N LYS A 548 15.46 -12.54 25.59
CA LYS A 548 16.45 -11.57 26.08
C LYS A 548 15.71 -10.42 26.75
N ARG A 549 15.91 -10.24 28.06
CA ARG A 549 15.28 -9.17 28.85
C ARG A 549 16.31 -8.08 29.12
N HIS A 550 15.98 -6.84 28.78
CA HIS A 550 16.88 -5.71 28.93
C HIS A 550 16.55 -4.89 30.17
N GLY A 551 16.72 -5.49 31.36
CA GLY A 551 16.37 -4.83 32.63
C GLY A 551 17.03 -3.45 32.79
N LYS A 552 18.30 -3.29 32.40
CA LYS A 552 19.00 -2.00 32.44
C LYS A 552 18.48 -0.98 31.42
N PHE A 553 18.16 -1.43 30.20
CA PHE A 553 17.59 -0.55 29.17
C PHE A 553 16.20 -0.06 29.57
N ASP A 554 15.37 -0.97 30.10
CA ASP A 554 14.02 -0.67 30.60
C ASP A 554 14.06 0.25 31.84
N GLU A 555 15.05 0.04 32.73
CA GLU A 555 15.30 0.90 33.90
C GLU A 555 15.79 2.30 33.48
N LEU A 556 16.69 2.40 32.51
CA LEU A 556 17.24 3.66 32.00
C LEU A 556 16.24 4.47 31.17
N LEU A 557 15.42 3.80 30.35
CA LEU A 557 14.34 4.44 29.61
C LEU A 557 13.23 4.96 30.52
N GLY A 558 13.15 4.44 31.75
CA GLY A 558 12.14 4.82 32.73
C GLY A 558 10.75 4.59 32.17
N THR A 559 10.12 3.48 32.55
CA THR A 559 8.65 3.37 32.47
C THR A 559 7.98 4.34 33.45
N THR A 560 8.23 5.64 33.36
CA THR A 560 7.14 6.59 33.50
C THR A 560 6.38 6.50 32.19
N PRO A 561 5.22 5.81 32.13
CA PRO A 561 4.29 6.09 31.04
C PRO A 561 4.18 7.60 30.99
N VAL A 562 4.60 8.24 29.88
CA VAL A 562 4.29 9.64 29.66
C VAL A 562 2.79 9.71 29.88
N PRO A 563 2.30 10.30 30.98
CA PRO A 563 0.87 10.31 31.21
C PRO A 563 0.31 10.96 29.95
N PRO A 564 -0.71 10.36 29.30
CA PRO A 564 -1.28 10.97 28.11
C PRO A 564 -1.51 12.40 28.50
N LYS A 565 -0.87 13.34 27.79
CA LYS A 565 -1.04 14.77 28.06
C LYS A 565 -2.55 14.92 28.11
N LYS A 566 -3.11 15.16 29.30
CA LYS A 566 -4.53 15.44 29.40
C LYS A 566 -4.72 16.54 28.37
N PRO A 567 -5.62 16.37 27.37
CA PRO A 567 -5.87 17.45 26.42
C PRO A 567 -6.04 18.67 27.30
N ALA A 568 -5.21 19.69 27.10
CA ALA A 568 -5.25 20.87 27.94
C ALA A 568 -6.73 21.24 27.95
N THR A 569 -7.38 21.09 29.10
CA THR A 569 -8.72 21.58 29.28
C THR A 569 -8.52 23.06 29.09
N THR A 570 -8.81 23.54 27.89
CA THR A 570 -9.05 24.94 27.61
C THR A 570 -10.04 25.30 28.69
N LYS A 571 -9.56 25.98 29.74
CA LYS A 571 -10.44 26.70 30.63
C LYS A 571 -11.08 27.71 29.69
N VAL A 572 -12.28 27.37 29.24
CA VAL A 572 -13.22 28.37 28.77
C VAL A 572 -13.33 29.31 29.95
N VAL A 573 -12.65 30.45 29.85
CA VAL A 573 -12.90 31.57 30.73
C VAL A 573 -14.27 32.04 30.27
N ASP A 574 -15.27 31.67 31.07
CA ASP A 574 -16.62 32.20 30.99
C ASP A 574 -16.54 33.71 31.30
N ASP A 575 -16.40 34.55 30.27
CA ASP A 575 -16.81 35.94 30.36
C ASP A 575 -18.26 36.02 29.91
N ALA A 576 -19.15 35.80 30.89
CA ALA A 576 -20.56 36.06 30.78
C ALA A 576 -20.82 37.57 30.87
N ALA A 577 -21.38 38.17 29.81
CA ALA A 577 -22.21 39.37 29.91
C ALA A 577 -23.21 39.46 28.74
N GLY A 578 -24.49 39.22 29.04
CA GLY A 578 -25.67 39.44 28.19
C GLY A 578 -25.93 38.30 27.20
N GLY A 579 -26.87 37.39 27.37
CA GLY A 579 -28.19 37.52 27.98
C GLY A 579 -29.24 37.44 26.88
N ASP A 580 -29.60 36.24 26.43
CA ASP A 580 -31.02 35.91 26.28
C ASP A 580 -31.28 34.41 26.26
N ALA A 581 -32.34 34.04 26.97
CA ALA A 581 -32.70 32.68 27.31
C ALA A 581 -33.81 32.16 26.38
N ASN A 582 -33.53 31.14 25.56
CA ASN A 582 -34.46 30.02 25.34
C ASN A 582 -33.90 28.99 24.33
N SER A 583 -33.64 27.77 24.77
CA SER A 583 -34.30 26.55 24.26
C SER A 583 -33.56 25.31 24.73
N LYS A 584 -34.31 24.38 25.32
CA LYS A 584 -33.85 23.07 25.78
C LYS A 584 -33.63 22.16 24.57
N GLY A 585 -32.44 21.59 24.42
CA GLY A 585 -32.12 20.56 23.42
C GLY A 585 -30.98 19.65 23.88
N LYS A 586 -31.21 18.34 23.80
CA LYS A 586 -30.44 17.19 24.31
C LYS A 586 -28.90 17.29 24.23
N LYS A 587 -28.24 16.78 25.29
CA LYS A 587 -26.80 16.49 25.37
C LYS A 587 -26.35 15.60 24.20
N ALA A 588 -25.48 16.12 23.34
CA ALA A 588 -24.71 15.34 22.39
C ALA A 588 -23.59 14.60 23.13
N THR A 589 -23.50 13.28 22.94
CA THR A 589 -22.32 12.50 23.29
C THR A 589 -21.15 12.92 22.39
N PRO A 590 -19.93 13.11 22.92
CA PRO A 590 -18.80 13.47 22.08
C PRO A 590 -18.48 12.29 21.15
N ARG A 591 -18.52 12.54 19.84
CA ARG A 591 -17.88 11.66 18.85
C ARG A 591 -16.42 11.52 19.26
N LYS A 592 -16.01 10.34 19.71
CA LYS A 592 -14.59 9.97 19.76
C LYS A 592 -14.08 10.08 18.33
N ALA A 593 -13.14 10.98 18.09
CA ALA A 593 -12.29 10.91 16.91
C ALA A 593 -11.74 9.48 16.86
N LEU A 594 -11.96 8.78 15.75
CA LEU A 594 -11.17 7.60 15.45
C LEU A 594 -9.72 8.09 15.32
N ASP A 595 -8.94 7.93 16.40
CA ASP A 595 -7.52 7.69 16.26
C ASP A 595 -7.41 6.36 15.49
N GLU A 596 -7.34 6.45 14.16
CA GLU A 596 -6.97 5.35 13.28
C GLU A 596 -5.49 5.00 13.51
N SER A 597 -5.18 4.48 14.69
CA SER A 597 -4.21 3.41 14.76
C SER A 597 -4.90 2.19 14.16
N ILE A 598 -4.44 1.76 12.99
CA ILE A 598 -4.85 0.48 12.40
C ILE A 598 -4.42 -0.59 13.38
N ASN A 599 -5.31 -0.97 14.30
CA ASN A 599 -5.03 -2.03 15.24
C ASN A 599 -5.22 -3.36 14.51
N LEU A 600 -4.11 -3.95 14.07
CA LEU A 600 -4.08 -5.19 13.29
C LEU A 600 -4.89 -6.31 13.99
N ASP A 601 -4.91 -6.33 15.32
CA ASP A 601 -5.64 -7.32 16.12
C ASP A 601 -7.15 -7.22 15.94
N ASN A 602 -7.70 -6.01 15.79
CA ASN A 602 -9.14 -5.81 15.53
C ASN A 602 -9.51 -6.19 14.10
N LEU A 603 -8.57 -6.05 13.17
CA LEU A 603 -8.74 -6.42 11.76
C LEU A 603 -8.63 -7.94 11.54
N LEU A 604 -7.79 -8.62 12.34
CA LEU A 604 -7.59 -10.06 12.30
C LEU A 604 -8.67 -10.85 13.07
N SER A 605 -9.28 -10.25 14.10
CA SER A 605 -10.33 -10.85 14.93
C SER A 605 -11.76 -10.67 14.40
N GLY A 606 -11.97 -9.90 13.33
CA GLY A 606 -13.29 -9.75 12.68
C GLY A 606 -14.31 -8.93 13.47
N ALA A 607 -13.87 -8.08 14.40
CA ALA A 607 -14.75 -7.41 15.37
C ALA A 607 -15.57 -6.21 14.83
N ASN A 608 -15.67 -5.99 13.52
CA ASN A 608 -16.43 -4.88 12.94
C ASN A 608 -17.61 -5.36 12.07
N ALA A 609 -18.65 -5.86 12.72
CA ALA A 609 -19.99 -5.85 12.15
C ALA A 609 -20.66 -4.53 12.53
N VAL A 610 -20.53 -3.50 11.70
CA VAL A 610 -21.29 -2.24 11.86
C VAL A 610 -22.50 -2.27 10.93
N SER A 611 -23.68 -2.12 11.52
CA SER A 611 -24.97 -2.04 10.83
C SER A 611 -25.02 -0.86 9.86
N ALA A 612 -25.37 -1.14 8.61
CA ALA A 612 -25.53 -0.15 7.56
C ALA A 612 -26.82 0.66 7.74
N THR A 613 -26.76 1.78 8.46
CA THR A 613 -27.62 2.96 8.24
C THR A 613 -26.93 4.21 8.79
N ASP A 614 -26.00 4.81 8.04
CA ASP A 614 -25.53 6.16 8.33
C ASP A 614 -25.97 7.10 7.19
N ARG A 615 -26.99 7.91 7.50
CA ARG A 615 -27.34 9.11 6.74
C ARG A 615 -26.28 10.17 7.07
N VAL A 616 -25.40 10.45 6.12
CA VAL A 616 -24.48 11.59 6.21
C VAL A 616 -25.25 12.85 5.84
N GLN A 617 -25.81 13.53 6.84
CA GLN A 617 -26.20 14.93 6.71
C GLN A 617 -24.94 15.78 6.83
N ILE A 618 -24.51 16.36 5.70
CA ILE A 618 -23.50 17.40 5.69
C ILE A 618 -24.19 18.67 6.18
N LYS A 619 -23.99 19.00 7.45
CA LYS A 619 -24.23 20.36 7.93
C LYS A 619 -23.15 21.25 7.30
N GLN A 620 -23.54 22.12 6.37
CA GLN A 620 -22.80 23.36 6.16
C GLN A 620 -22.92 24.17 7.44
N GLU A 621 -21.77 24.46 8.06
CA GLU A 621 -21.70 25.50 9.07
C GLU A 621 -21.92 26.84 8.36
N PRO A 622 -22.74 27.74 8.92
CA PRO A 622 -22.94 29.04 8.32
C PRO A 622 -21.62 29.81 8.30
N SER A 623 -21.44 30.62 7.27
CA SER A 623 -20.30 31.53 7.17
C SER A 623 -20.11 32.27 8.50
N ALA A 624 -18.98 32.01 9.17
CA ALA A 624 -18.58 32.82 10.30
C ALA A 624 -18.38 34.25 9.81
N ASP A 625 -19.23 35.16 10.29
CA ASP A 625 -18.96 36.59 10.27
C ASP A 625 -17.54 36.83 10.78
N ILE A 626 -16.77 37.62 10.03
CA ILE A 626 -15.42 38.01 10.38
C ILE A 626 -15.46 38.67 11.76
N PRO A 627 -14.77 38.15 12.80
CA PRO A 627 -14.79 38.75 14.11
C PRO A 627 -14.04 40.09 14.07
N GLY A 628 -14.69 41.17 14.51
CA GLY A 628 -14.02 42.42 14.89
C GLY A 628 -14.05 43.57 13.88
N VAL A 629 -14.96 43.57 12.90
CA VAL A 629 -15.15 44.75 12.04
C VAL A 629 -16.29 45.61 12.57
N ALA A 630 -15.93 46.66 13.30
CA ALA A 630 -16.90 47.67 13.74
C ALA A 630 -17.60 48.32 12.52
N PRO A 631 -18.90 48.69 12.63
CA PRO A 631 -19.61 49.44 11.61
C PRO A 631 -18.87 50.74 11.24
N GLU A 632 -19.15 51.29 10.06
CA GLU A 632 -18.38 52.38 9.41
C GLU A 632 -18.17 53.65 10.26
N ASP A 633 -18.94 53.80 11.35
CA ASP A 633 -18.93 54.95 12.26
C ASP A 633 -18.34 54.67 13.67
N GLU A 634 -17.71 53.50 13.91
CA GLU A 634 -17.18 53.13 15.23
C GLU A 634 -15.64 53.09 15.34
N ALA A 635 -15.12 53.51 16.50
CA ALA A 635 -13.69 53.55 16.78
C ALA A 635 -13.18 52.19 17.29
N ILE A 636 -12.09 51.67 16.71
CA ILE A 636 -11.47 50.39 17.13
C ILE A 636 -11.04 50.47 18.61
N SER A 637 -11.45 49.48 19.40
CA SER A 637 -11.11 49.30 20.82
C SER A 637 -9.70 48.73 20.99
N SER A 638 -9.10 48.88 22.18
CA SER A 638 -7.80 48.24 22.48
C SER A 638 -7.86 46.71 22.49
N ASP A 639 -9.05 46.15 22.68
CA ASP A 639 -9.27 44.70 22.76
C ASP A 639 -9.37 44.04 21.37
N ASP A 640 -9.67 44.84 20.33
CA ASP A 640 -9.69 44.41 18.93
C ASP A 640 -8.28 44.26 18.32
N LEU A 641 -7.23 44.69 19.04
CA LEU A 641 -5.83 44.61 18.61
C LEU A 641 -5.17 43.32 19.13
N GLY A 642 -5.12 42.29 18.30
CA GLY A 642 -4.50 40.99 18.61
C GLY A 642 -2.99 41.06 18.89
N HIS A 643 -2.45 40.00 19.54
CA HIS A 643 -1.00 39.77 19.70
C HIS A 643 -0.34 39.11 18.48
N ASP A 644 -1.14 38.73 17.48
CA ASP A 644 -0.66 38.15 16.22
C ASP A 644 -0.33 39.28 15.21
N HIS A 645 0.88 39.24 14.68
CA HIS A 645 1.39 40.23 13.72
C HIS A 645 0.63 40.21 12.40
N ASN A 646 0.21 39.02 11.93
CA ASN A 646 -0.51 38.90 10.65
C ASN A 646 -1.92 39.48 10.75
N HIS A 647 -2.54 39.35 11.92
CA HIS A 647 -3.87 39.91 12.19
C HIS A 647 -3.87 41.44 12.12
N ASN A 648 -2.90 42.12 12.76
CA ASN A 648 -2.80 43.58 12.74
C ASN A 648 -2.44 44.14 11.35
N GLU A 649 -1.66 43.40 10.54
CA GLU A 649 -1.37 43.78 9.15
C GLU A 649 -2.62 43.67 8.26
N GLN A 650 -3.40 42.59 8.40
CA GLN A 650 -4.67 42.42 7.69
C GLN A 650 -5.69 43.49 8.09
N LEU A 651 -5.81 43.78 9.39
CA LEU A 651 -6.68 44.86 9.90
C LEU A 651 -6.29 46.21 9.31
N LEU A 652 -5.00 46.51 9.18
CA LEU A 652 -4.52 47.75 8.58
C LEU A 652 -4.92 47.86 7.09
N ARG A 653 -4.80 46.77 6.33
CA ARG A 653 -5.19 46.73 4.90
C ARG A 653 -6.70 46.84 4.71
N ILE A 654 -7.50 46.16 5.55
CA ILE A 654 -8.96 46.25 5.52
C ILE A 654 -9.43 47.67 5.88
N THR A 655 -8.85 48.27 6.92
CA THR A 655 -9.17 49.64 7.34
C THR A 655 -8.81 50.65 6.24
N PHE A 656 -7.70 50.42 5.52
CA PHE A 656 -7.32 51.23 4.36
C PHE A 656 -8.25 51.04 3.15
N ALA A 657 -8.69 49.81 2.87
CA ALA A 657 -9.66 49.52 1.81
C ALA A 657 -11.00 50.24 2.07
N LYS A 658 -11.45 50.31 3.33
CA LYS A 658 -12.63 51.10 3.73
C LYS A 658 -12.46 52.59 3.49
N LEU A 659 -11.26 53.13 3.71
CA LEU A 659 -10.95 54.55 3.48
C LEU A 659 -11.00 54.93 2.00
N THR A 660 -10.66 53.98 1.10
CA THR A 660 -10.61 54.19 -0.35
C THR A 660 -11.93 53.84 -1.06
N ALA A 661 -12.72 52.90 -0.53
CA ALA A 661 -13.98 52.44 -1.12
C ALA A 661 -15.20 53.36 -0.89
N ASN A 662 -15.03 54.51 -0.21
CA ASN A 662 -16.17 55.20 0.39
C ASN A 662 -16.97 56.08 -0.59
N GLU A 663 -18.16 55.60 -1.01
CA GLU A 663 -19.24 56.38 -1.64
C GLU A 663 -20.21 57.03 -0.59
N GLY A 664 -19.85 57.07 0.70
CA GLY A 664 -20.70 57.60 1.78
C GLY A 664 -20.01 58.52 2.81
N SER A 665 -20.69 59.63 3.15
CA SER A 665 -20.49 60.59 4.27
C SER A 665 -19.06 61.07 4.63
N ALA A 666 -18.80 62.36 4.43
CA ALA A 666 -17.58 63.06 4.86
C ALA A 666 -17.27 62.98 6.39
N ALA A 667 -18.19 62.48 7.20
CA ALA A 667 -18.02 62.33 8.65
C ALA A 667 -17.20 61.09 9.06
N ALA A 668 -17.13 60.04 8.24
CA ALA A 668 -16.52 58.75 8.61
C ALA A 668 -15.01 58.67 8.32
N ALA A 669 -14.52 59.36 7.29
CA ALA A 669 -13.10 59.38 6.89
C ALA A 669 -12.10 59.69 8.04
N PRO A 670 -12.32 60.70 8.91
CA PRO A 670 -11.40 60.97 10.02
C PRO A 670 -11.39 59.86 11.09
N ILE A 671 -12.50 59.14 11.27
CA ILE A 671 -12.60 58.03 12.24
C ILE A 671 -11.79 56.83 11.73
N VAL A 672 -11.92 56.50 10.44
CA VAL A 672 -11.17 55.42 9.79
C VAL A 672 -9.67 55.73 9.78
N ALA A 673 -9.27 56.97 9.51
CA ALA A 673 -7.88 57.41 9.60
C ALA A 673 -7.33 57.31 11.05
N ALA A 674 -8.13 57.69 12.06
CA ALA A 674 -7.73 57.55 13.47
C ALA A 674 -7.56 56.08 13.89
N ASN A 675 -8.38 55.18 13.37
CA ASN A 675 -8.28 53.73 13.57
C ASN A 675 -6.99 53.16 12.98
N MET A 676 -6.60 53.58 11.76
CA MET A 676 -5.30 53.20 11.19
C MET A 676 -4.11 53.66 12.06
N VAL A 677 -4.17 54.87 12.62
CA VAL A 677 -3.12 55.38 13.53
C VAL A 677 -3.04 54.55 14.81
N LYS A 678 -4.17 54.10 15.36
CA LYS A 678 -4.19 53.19 16.53
C LYS A 678 -3.52 51.85 16.22
N ILE A 679 -3.83 51.25 15.07
CA ILE A 679 -3.23 49.98 14.62
C ILE A 679 -1.70 50.15 14.46
N VAL A 680 -1.25 51.22 13.79
CA VAL A 680 0.19 51.48 13.60
C VAL A 680 0.92 51.76 14.92
N LYS A 681 0.27 52.41 15.90
CA LYS A 681 0.85 52.66 17.23
C LYS A 681 1.14 51.39 18.03
N ARG A 682 0.47 50.27 17.73
CA ARG A 682 0.75 48.98 18.39
C ARG A 682 2.13 48.44 18.00
N GLU A 683 2.48 48.49 16.72
CA GLU A 683 3.76 48.01 16.18
C GLU A 683 4.39 49.02 15.19
N PRO A 684 4.85 50.17 15.69
CA PRO A 684 5.21 51.30 14.83
C PRO A 684 6.51 51.06 14.04
N ALA A 685 7.33 50.08 14.44
CA ALA A 685 8.54 49.71 13.71
C ALA A 685 8.26 48.86 12.45
N ARG A 686 7.12 48.18 12.39
CA ARG A 686 6.78 47.20 11.34
C ARG A 686 5.64 47.67 10.44
N LEU A 687 4.55 48.14 11.04
CA LEU A 687 3.33 48.50 10.30
C LEU A 687 3.39 49.90 9.67
N ARG A 688 4.29 50.77 10.14
CA ARG A 688 4.45 52.13 9.60
C ARG A 688 4.86 52.14 8.12
N GLY A 689 5.80 51.27 7.74
CA GLY A 689 6.28 51.19 6.35
C GLY A 689 5.14 50.84 5.41
N LEU A 690 4.33 49.86 5.80
CA LEU A 690 3.17 49.40 5.05
C LEU A 690 2.06 50.46 4.99
N ALA A 691 1.76 51.15 6.10
CA ALA A 691 0.81 52.26 6.11
C ALA A 691 1.23 53.41 5.18
N LEU A 692 2.52 53.74 5.17
CA LEU A 692 3.07 54.78 4.30
C LEU A 692 3.00 54.37 2.82
N GLU A 693 3.32 53.10 2.52
CA GLU A 693 3.26 52.54 1.17
C GLU A 693 1.81 52.56 0.64
N LEU A 694 0.84 52.12 1.43
CA LEU A 694 -0.58 52.15 1.05
C LEU A 694 -1.06 53.58 0.76
N VAL A 695 -0.78 54.53 1.65
CA VAL A 695 -1.26 55.92 1.49
C VAL A 695 -0.57 56.60 0.31
N THR A 696 0.75 56.43 0.15
CA THR A 696 1.50 57.04 -0.97
C THR A 696 1.11 56.44 -2.32
N THR A 697 0.80 55.14 -2.38
CA THR A 697 0.31 54.49 -3.60
C THR A 697 -1.09 54.98 -3.98
N ALA A 698 -2.01 55.17 -3.02
CA ALA A 698 -3.32 55.77 -3.31
C ALA A 698 -3.22 57.23 -3.78
N PHE A 699 -2.34 58.05 -3.18
CA PHE A 699 -2.09 59.42 -3.65
C PHE A 699 -1.51 59.44 -5.07
N ALA A 700 -0.65 58.48 -5.42
CA ALA A 700 -0.07 58.37 -6.75
C ALA A 700 -1.08 57.85 -7.80
N ALA A 701 -2.02 56.99 -7.40
CA ALA A 701 -3.05 56.43 -8.26
C ALA A 701 -4.25 57.38 -8.50
N GLY A 702 -4.40 58.43 -7.68
CA GLY A 702 -5.55 59.34 -7.76
C GLY A 702 -6.86 58.71 -7.27
N GLU A 703 -6.78 57.60 -6.55
CA GLU A 703 -7.91 56.80 -6.05
C GLU A 703 -8.48 57.33 -4.72
N ILE A 704 -8.28 58.61 -4.41
CA ILE A 704 -8.69 59.21 -3.13
C ILE A 704 -9.97 60.02 -3.34
N PRO A 705 -11.09 59.66 -2.68
CA PRO A 705 -12.28 60.50 -2.67
C PRO A 705 -11.99 61.87 -2.03
N ASP A 706 -12.51 62.96 -2.60
CA ASP A 706 -12.38 64.35 -2.08
C ASP A 706 -12.55 64.49 -0.55
N PRO A 707 -13.53 63.84 0.12
CA PRO A 707 -13.67 63.93 1.59
C PRO A 707 -12.59 63.20 2.41
N ALA A 708 -11.78 62.33 1.79
CA ALA A 708 -10.73 61.54 2.45
C ALA A 708 -9.32 62.15 2.30
N VAL A 709 -9.14 63.13 1.41
CA VAL A 709 -7.83 63.76 1.10
C VAL A 709 -7.22 64.42 2.35
N ASP A 710 -8.00 65.21 3.07
CA ASP A 710 -7.53 65.91 4.28
C ASP A 710 -7.19 64.93 5.41
N ALA A 711 -8.00 63.87 5.59
CA ALA A 711 -7.77 62.83 6.59
C ALA A 711 -6.52 62.00 6.30
N MET A 712 -6.25 61.69 5.03
CA MET A 712 -5.02 61.01 4.61
C MET A 712 -3.77 61.89 4.76
N ALA A 713 -3.88 63.21 4.53
CA ALA A 713 -2.80 64.15 4.75
C ALA A 713 -2.41 64.26 6.24
N ASP A 714 -3.42 64.36 7.12
CA ASP A 714 -3.22 64.35 8.58
C ASP A 714 -2.64 63.01 9.09
N LEU A 715 -3.03 61.90 8.46
CA LEU A 715 -2.48 60.58 8.75
C LEU A 715 -1.00 60.48 8.36
N LEU A 716 -0.59 61.02 7.20
CA LEU A 716 0.83 61.09 6.82
C LEU A 716 1.64 61.91 7.81
N GLN A 717 1.14 63.08 8.22
CA GLN A 717 1.82 63.94 9.19
C GLN A 717 1.96 63.23 10.55
N THR A 718 0.93 62.52 11.02
CA THR A 718 1.02 61.73 12.25
C THR A 718 1.96 60.53 12.15
N LEU A 719 2.01 59.84 11.00
CA LEU A 719 2.99 58.77 10.77
C LEU A 719 4.43 59.28 10.73
N GLU A 720 4.68 60.49 10.25
CA GLU A 720 6.00 61.14 10.29
C GLU A 720 6.43 61.50 11.71
N THR A 721 5.53 62.05 12.53
CA THR A 721 5.85 62.35 13.95
C THR A 721 6.18 61.10 14.77
N LEU A 722 5.57 59.95 14.46
CA LEU A 722 5.90 58.66 15.09
C LEU A 722 7.34 58.20 14.78
N GLN A 723 7.93 58.59 13.64
CA GLN A 723 9.33 58.30 13.31
C GLN A 723 10.29 58.97 14.30
N ALA A 724 10.01 60.24 14.64
CA ALA A 724 10.84 61.02 15.54
C ALA A 724 10.85 60.40 16.96
N THR A 725 9.73 59.79 17.38
CA THR A 725 9.61 59.12 18.68
C THR A 725 10.37 57.78 18.73
N ILE A 726 10.39 57.01 17.64
CA ILE A 726 11.15 55.75 17.52
C ILE A 726 12.67 56.03 17.49
N ALA A 727 13.09 57.08 16.78
CA ALA A 727 14.48 57.53 16.73
C ALA A 727 14.98 58.03 18.10
N GLY A 728 14.10 58.66 18.90
CA GLY A 728 14.39 59.07 20.28
C GLY A 728 14.61 57.90 21.26
N LYS A 729 13.88 56.78 21.10
CA LYS A 729 14.07 55.57 21.94
C LYS A 729 15.39 54.84 21.65
N LYS A 730 15.88 54.85 20.40
CA LYS A 730 17.19 54.26 20.05
C LYS A 730 18.40 55.00 20.67
N LYS A 731 18.27 56.30 20.99
CA LYS A 731 19.36 57.09 21.61
C LYS A 731 19.60 56.82 23.11
N LYS A 732 18.65 56.20 23.84
CA LYS A 732 18.85 55.85 25.27
C LYS A 732 19.60 54.52 25.51
N GLY A 733 19.88 53.74 24.47
CA GLY A 733 20.50 52.40 24.58
C GLY A 733 21.99 52.32 24.23
N PHE A 734 22.67 53.43 23.95
CA PHE A 734 24.09 53.45 23.56
C PHE A 734 24.86 54.47 24.40
N ILE A 735 25.44 54.01 25.51
CA ILE A 735 26.56 54.68 26.17
C ILE A 735 27.76 53.72 26.15
N ASP A 736 28.75 54.14 25.38
CA ASP A 736 30.19 53.87 25.41
C ASP A 736 30.74 52.46 25.69
N LYS A 737 31.51 51.97 24.70
CA LYS A 737 32.93 51.60 24.86
C LYS A 737 33.55 51.27 23.48
N ARG A 738 34.05 52.31 22.79
CA ARG A 738 35.07 52.16 21.75
C ARG A 738 36.29 52.98 22.17
N ALA A 739 37.35 52.30 22.57
CA ALA A 739 38.69 52.87 22.62
C ALA A 739 39.71 51.87 22.06
N ARG A 740 40.26 52.26 20.91
CA ARG A 740 41.64 52.05 20.42
C ARG A 740 42.09 50.63 20.05
N LEU A 741 42.26 50.44 18.74
CA LEU A 741 43.28 49.57 18.11
C LEU A 741 44.69 49.97 18.58
N PRO A 742 45.70 49.07 18.48
CA PRO A 742 46.69 49.30 17.41
C PRO A 742 47.40 48.05 16.80
N VAL A 743 47.93 48.27 15.59
CA VAL A 743 49.08 47.69 14.83
C VAL A 743 49.03 46.26 14.25
N GLY A 744 49.28 46.16 12.93
CA GLY A 744 49.84 44.98 12.22
C GLY A 744 51.37 44.85 12.41
N PRO A 745 52.11 43.97 11.69
CA PRO A 745 52.27 44.11 10.23
C PRO A 745 52.46 42.81 9.39
N GLU A 746 52.17 42.97 8.09
CA GLU A 746 52.74 42.44 6.82
C GLU A 746 53.54 41.11 6.62
N LEU A 747 53.40 40.63 5.35
CA LEU A 747 54.27 39.78 4.50
C LEU A 747 54.17 38.24 4.68
N SER A 748 54.14 37.36 3.67
CA SER A 748 54.50 37.39 2.24
C SER A 748 54.00 36.13 1.49
N LEU A 749 53.93 36.21 0.15
CA LEU A 749 53.65 35.13 -0.82
C LEU A 749 54.72 34.01 -0.84
N LYS A 750 54.32 32.72 -0.93
CA LYS A 750 55.08 31.67 -1.66
C LYS A 750 54.18 30.56 -2.26
N LYS A 751 54.56 30.17 -3.49
CA LYS A 751 54.07 29.06 -4.34
C LYS A 751 54.56 27.67 -3.86
N ARG A 752 53.95 26.62 -4.46
CA ARG A 752 54.34 25.17 -4.57
C ARG A 752 53.86 24.28 -3.42
N ASN A 753 53.37 23.05 -3.60
CA ASN A 753 53.54 22.04 -4.66
C ASN A 753 52.43 20.97 -4.61
N ASN A 754 52.22 20.28 -5.73
CA ASN A 754 51.59 18.96 -5.83
C ASN A 754 52.31 17.92 -4.96
N ASN A 755 51.56 17.03 -4.29
CA ASN A 755 51.66 15.58 -4.53
C ASN A 755 50.45 14.80 -3.97
N PRO A 756 50.09 13.66 -4.58
CA PRO A 756 48.99 12.78 -4.20
C PRO A 756 49.46 11.71 -3.19
N ASP A 757 48.54 10.81 -2.83
CA ASP A 757 48.66 9.63 -1.95
C ASP A 757 48.40 9.89 -0.46
N LEU A 758 47.28 9.37 0.06
CA LEU A 758 47.28 8.21 0.96
C LEU A 758 45.84 7.88 1.41
N TYR A 759 45.42 6.67 1.01
CA TYR A 759 44.43 5.72 1.57
C TYR A 759 43.04 6.18 2.01
#